data_AF-A0AAQ3M272-F1
#
_entry.id   AF-A0AAQ3M272-F1
#
_cell.length_a   1.000
_cell.length_b   1.000
_cell.length_c   1.000
_cell.angle_alpha   90.00
_cell.angle_beta   90.00
_cell.angle_gamma   90.00
#
_symmetry.space_group_name_H-M   'P 1'
#
loop_
_entity.id
_entity.type
_entity.pdbx_description
1 polymer ?
#
loop_
_entity_poly.entity_id
_entity_poly.type
_entity_poly.pdbx_seq_one_letter_code
_entity_poly.pdbx_strand_id
1 'polypeptide(L)'
;MSPKKELELESNGDSQPTSGSSESNGEPKAPQQSKPQEPVGSKCSLKIWQERYNAEGEQEKVEVPDLGGSPSVDAEYAVVVRQIFSERNRLDLTRLTVNSPHILKAFRDVVGSHPAVPADFSEPFDMESPFQMLYHSWDDLVAYKEKLEDESARNHLDVLFKYMNVGLAPEKNIVENMTRKSMIDFQRLWMIYRPGKIAVTYTKGHPWLMQIVKAAYDENNNCGKYLEVHTIYTDYDGKDVGVAKKSIKILQKVNFGQENSTNITELPIFPREFIHEGPELEERLIERGKKFTSLQGVSIKHYDGLADILKESPPSYWHPDMEDFALVWVPYTESGRIIVDRKTFQEDHYQGAVAKKAEISERDLVLCPPFAYGFSVARKQWSRFYLEHIRETIWKTDAFDSLILPQSQLNLVRALVSAHKFPENPRDQIEQKSKGLVALLHGPPGSGKTLTAECAAEETRRVLFSTSMSELNKYNDAYWFERELKQVLRLATLWKSVVLFDEADVFLEARGNDSSGPATIERNALVAVFLRHLEYFSGIVFLTTNRIHVFDAAMKSRVHLALGYSPPEQESRRRIWTRALLKIPQEDRDLELDSAVERLAGENLNGREIFNTINTAYTLARFEKLRLCHDHIDTVLGVRKDFESSLERAASQETKPKNNV
;
A
#
# COMPACT_ATOMS: atom_id res chain seq x y z
N MET A 1 35.11 2.03 10.78
CA MET A 1 36.40 1.43 11.13
C MET A 1 36.96 0.77 9.90
N SER A 2 38.02 1.40 9.40
CA SER A 2 39.15 0.98 8.57
C SER A 2 39.12 -0.17 7.55
N PRO A 3 39.95 -0.05 6.49
CA PRO A 3 39.65 -0.52 5.14
C PRO A 3 40.84 -1.25 4.45
N LYS A 4 40.76 -1.41 3.13
CA LYS A 4 41.83 -1.41 2.10
C LYS A 4 42.95 -2.46 2.14
N LYS A 5 43.23 -3.04 0.95
CA LYS A 5 44.56 -2.92 0.31
C LYS A 5 44.52 -3.21 -1.20
N GLU A 6 44.90 -2.18 -1.97
CA GLU A 6 45.57 -2.28 -3.27
C GLU A 6 46.98 -2.88 -3.10
N LEU A 7 47.53 -3.47 -4.17
CA LEU A 7 48.91 -3.21 -4.62
C LEU A 7 49.20 -3.89 -5.97
N GLU A 8 49.62 -3.06 -6.92
CA GLU A 8 50.37 -3.38 -8.15
C GLU A 8 51.75 -3.95 -7.83
N LEU A 9 52.40 -4.62 -8.80
CA LEU A 9 53.81 -4.42 -9.18
C LEU A 9 54.26 -5.35 -10.35
N GLU A 10 54.52 -4.71 -11.48
CA GLU A 10 55.74 -4.71 -12.31
C GLU A 10 56.46 -5.97 -12.84
N SER A 11 57.06 -5.71 -14.01
CA SER A 11 57.78 -6.48 -15.02
C SER A 11 59.22 -6.90 -14.68
N ASN A 12 59.70 -7.93 -15.39
CA ASN A 12 61.02 -8.12 -16.06
C ASN A 12 61.17 -9.65 -16.30
N GLY A 13 61.47 -10.22 -17.46
CA GLY A 13 62.34 -9.81 -18.56
C GLY A 13 63.60 -10.68 -18.52
N ASP A 14 63.73 -11.71 -19.38
CA ASP A 14 65.04 -12.08 -19.96
C ASP A 14 64.95 -13.07 -21.14
N SER A 15 66.07 -13.21 -21.85
CA SER A 15 66.20 -13.28 -23.31
C SER A 15 66.93 -14.54 -23.82
N GLN A 16 66.42 -15.16 -24.90
CA GLN A 16 67.14 -15.80 -26.05
C GLN A 16 68.12 -16.99 -25.82
N PRO A 17 68.67 -17.65 -26.89
CA PRO A 17 68.09 -18.17 -28.15
C PRO A 17 68.60 -19.61 -28.47
N THR A 18 68.14 -20.25 -29.55
CA THR A 18 69.03 -21.00 -30.50
C THR A 18 68.27 -21.55 -31.72
N SER A 19 69.01 -21.56 -32.82
CA SER A 19 68.71 -21.76 -34.24
C SER A 19 68.70 -23.22 -34.71
N GLY A 20 68.05 -23.51 -35.85
CA GLY A 20 68.35 -24.71 -36.66
C GLY A 20 67.39 -25.01 -37.83
N SER A 21 67.77 -24.52 -39.02
CA SER A 21 67.34 -24.82 -40.42
C SER A 21 66.78 -26.23 -40.74
N SER A 22 65.88 -26.41 -41.72
CA SER A 22 66.21 -26.40 -43.17
C SER A 22 64.98 -26.57 -44.09
N GLU A 23 65.16 -26.11 -45.34
CA GLU A 23 64.22 -25.86 -46.44
C GLU A 23 63.70 -27.10 -47.20
N SER A 24 62.55 -27.00 -47.88
CA SER A 24 62.49 -27.06 -49.37
C SER A 24 61.04 -27.03 -49.94
N ASN A 25 60.95 -26.41 -51.11
CA ASN A 25 59.77 -25.94 -51.87
C ASN A 25 58.92 -27.02 -52.57
N GLY A 26 57.67 -26.66 -52.92
CA GLY A 26 56.88 -27.34 -53.95
C GLY A 26 55.45 -26.79 -54.23
N GLU A 27 55.37 -25.62 -54.90
CA GLU A 27 54.35 -25.08 -55.84
C GLU A 27 52.79 -25.14 -55.65
N PRO A 28 52.04 -24.18 -56.24
CA PRO A 28 50.71 -23.77 -55.79
C PRO A 28 49.54 -24.41 -56.56
N LYS A 29 48.42 -24.68 -55.86
CA LYS A 29 47.11 -24.98 -56.50
C LYS A 29 46.24 -23.72 -56.58
N ALA A 30 45.66 -23.52 -57.76
CA ALA A 30 44.83 -22.41 -58.18
C ALA A 30 43.64 -22.10 -57.25
N PRO A 31 43.16 -20.83 -57.17
CA PRO A 31 42.03 -20.46 -56.34
C PRO A 31 40.72 -21.05 -56.89
N GLN A 32 40.04 -21.86 -56.09
CA GLN A 32 38.64 -22.21 -56.33
C GLN A 32 37.79 -20.96 -56.12
N GLN A 33 37.12 -20.53 -57.18
CA GLN A 33 36.13 -19.45 -57.17
C GLN A 33 35.02 -19.78 -56.16
N SER A 34 34.88 -18.95 -55.12
CA SER A 34 33.69 -18.92 -54.26
C SER A 34 32.51 -18.38 -55.07
N LYS A 35 31.39 -19.11 -55.09
CA LYS A 35 30.11 -18.61 -55.62
C LYS A 35 29.72 -17.32 -54.87
N PRO A 36 29.06 -16.33 -55.53
CA PRO A 36 28.55 -15.16 -54.84
C PRO A 36 27.51 -15.58 -53.79
N GLN A 37 27.68 -15.21 -52.52
CA GLN A 37 26.63 -15.33 -51.51
C GLN A 37 25.53 -14.33 -51.85
N GLU A 38 24.29 -14.80 -52.01
CA GLU A 38 23.14 -13.93 -52.22
C GLU A 38 22.85 -13.11 -50.95
N PRO A 39 22.32 -11.87 -51.07
CA PRO A 39 22.05 -11.02 -49.91
C PRO A 39 21.05 -11.67 -48.95
N VAL A 40 21.23 -11.45 -47.65
CA VAL A 40 20.43 -12.05 -46.58
C VAL A 40 18.93 -11.75 -46.78
N GLY A 41 18.11 -12.81 -46.76
CA GLY A 41 16.65 -12.73 -46.89
C GLY A 41 16.14 -12.34 -48.28
N SER A 42 16.98 -12.44 -49.33
CA SER A 42 16.62 -12.09 -50.71
C SER A 42 15.71 -13.10 -51.42
N LYS A 43 15.69 -14.36 -50.99
CA LYS A 43 14.75 -15.37 -51.52
C LYS A 43 13.41 -15.27 -50.81
N CYS A 44 12.36 -14.93 -51.57
CA CYS A 44 10.98 -14.88 -51.12
C CYS A 44 10.38 -16.29 -50.92
N SER A 45 10.95 -17.08 -50.02
CA SER A 45 10.50 -18.45 -49.73
C SER A 45 10.69 -18.82 -48.26
N LEU A 46 9.88 -19.78 -47.80
CA LEU A 46 9.90 -20.36 -46.46
C LEU A 46 10.71 -21.65 -46.48
N LYS A 47 11.60 -21.85 -45.51
CA LYS A 47 12.30 -23.12 -45.28
C LYS A 47 11.93 -23.72 -43.94
N ILE A 48 11.70 -25.04 -43.87
CA ILE A 48 11.31 -25.74 -42.63
C ILE A 48 12.29 -26.91 -42.36
N TRP A 49 12.83 -26.93 -41.15
CA TRP A 49 13.74 -27.96 -40.63
C TRP A 49 13.14 -28.68 -39.44
N GLN A 50 13.45 -29.97 -39.29
CA GLN A 50 13.26 -30.72 -38.04
C GLN A 50 14.62 -31.13 -37.48
N GLU A 51 14.88 -30.76 -36.23
CA GLU A 51 16.05 -31.20 -35.47
C GLU A 51 15.60 -32.31 -34.52
N ARG A 52 16.07 -33.54 -34.77
CA ARG A 52 15.72 -34.73 -33.98
C ARG A 52 16.98 -35.36 -33.40
N TYR A 53 16.84 -36.10 -32.31
CA TYR A 53 17.93 -36.92 -31.78
C TYR A 53 17.84 -38.33 -32.35
N ASN A 54 18.96 -38.85 -32.85
CA ASN A 54 19.06 -40.23 -33.30
C ASN A 54 19.17 -41.20 -32.10
N ALA A 55 19.15 -42.52 -32.36
CA ALA A 55 19.21 -43.55 -31.31
C ALA A 55 20.52 -43.55 -30.48
N GLU A 56 21.53 -42.80 -30.92
CA GLU A 56 22.86 -42.68 -30.29
C GLU A 56 23.00 -41.36 -29.49
N GLY A 57 21.95 -40.51 -29.48
CA GLY A 57 21.93 -39.24 -28.75
C GLY A 57 22.52 -38.04 -29.53
N GLU A 58 22.86 -38.21 -30.81
CA GLU A 58 23.36 -37.14 -31.66
C GLU A 58 22.21 -36.39 -32.36
N GLN A 59 22.37 -35.08 -32.55
CA GLN A 59 21.38 -34.25 -33.25
C GLN A 59 21.47 -34.45 -34.78
N GLU A 60 20.38 -34.93 -35.37
CA GLU A 60 20.18 -35.08 -36.80
C GLU A 60 19.23 -33.99 -37.33
N LYS A 61 19.66 -33.27 -38.37
CA LYS A 61 18.85 -32.24 -39.06
C LYS A 61 18.17 -32.86 -40.28
N VAL A 62 16.86 -32.98 -40.23
CA VAL A 62 16.05 -33.54 -41.32
C VAL A 62 15.25 -32.39 -41.97
N GLU A 63 15.46 -32.18 -43.27
CA GLU A 63 14.62 -31.26 -44.06
C GLU A 63 13.24 -31.90 -44.24
N VAL A 64 12.16 -31.15 -43.96
CA VAL A 64 10.80 -31.65 -44.23
C VAL A 64 10.55 -31.48 -45.74
N PRO A 65 10.37 -32.59 -46.49
CA PRO A 65 10.26 -32.51 -47.94
C PRO A 65 8.85 -32.10 -48.33
N ASP A 66 8.60 -30.79 -48.34
CA ASP A 66 7.46 -30.23 -49.11
C ASP A 66 7.75 -28.87 -49.76
N LEU A 67 8.93 -28.29 -49.58
CA LEU A 67 9.36 -27.07 -50.28
C LEU A 67 10.87 -27.13 -50.50
N GLY A 68 11.27 -27.73 -51.62
CA GLY A 68 12.65 -28.15 -51.86
C GLY A 68 13.70 -27.04 -51.86
N GLY A 69 14.86 -27.33 -51.27
CA GLY A 69 16.10 -26.63 -51.57
C GLY A 69 17.28 -27.12 -50.73
N SER A 70 18.34 -27.55 -51.43
CA SER A 70 19.64 -28.03 -50.90
C SER A 70 20.16 -27.33 -49.61
N PRO A 71 20.89 -28.05 -48.74
CA PRO A 71 21.47 -27.52 -47.50
C PRO A 71 22.73 -26.70 -47.80
N SER A 72 22.58 -25.40 -48.05
CA SER A 72 23.70 -24.45 -48.08
C SER A 72 23.14 -23.02 -48.11
N VAL A 73 23.28 -22.34 -46.96
CA VAL A 73 22.94 -20.93 -46.65
C VAL A 73 21.47 -20.63 -46.30
N ASP A 74 21.05 -21.00 -45.08
CA ASP A 74 19.75 -20.64 -44.48
C ASP A 74 19.47 -19.11 -44.47
N ALA A 75 20.52 -18.28 -44.47
CA ALA A 75 20.39 -16.82 -44.42
C ALA A 75 19.77 -16.20 -45.69
N GLU A 76 19.73 -16.92 -46.81
CA GLU A 76 19.18 -16.42 -48.08
C GLU A 76 17.64 -16.41 -48.09
N TYR A 77 17.00 -17.24 -47.27
CA TYR A 77 15.54 -17.41 -47.23
C TYR A 77 14.87 -16.33 -46.37
N ALA A 78 13.71 -15.84 -46.80
CA ALA A 78 12.94 -14.81 -46.10
C ALA A 78 12.56 -15.22 -44.66
N VAL A 79 12.12 -16.47 -44.48
CA VAL A 79 11.74 -17.05 -43.19
C VAL A 79 12.25 -18.49 -43.09
N VAL A 80 12.88 -18.84 -41.97
CA VAL A 80 13.34 -20.20 -41.67
C VAL A 80 12.69 -20.68 -40.39
N VAL A 81 12.06 -21.85 -40.43
CA VAL A 81 11.39 -22.48 -39.28
C VAL A 81 12.17 -23.73 -38.88
N ARG A 82 12.52 -23.85 -37.60
CA ARG A 82 13.22 -25.00 -37.02
C ARG A 82 12.35 -25.61 -35.93
N GLN A 83 11.91 -26.85 -36.14
CA GLN A 83 11.17 -27.65 -35.16
C GLN A 83 12.15 -28.53 -34.40
N ILE A 84 12.34 -28.25 -33.12
CA ILE A 84 13.28 -28.95 -32.24
C ILE A 84 12.50 -30.00 -31.46
N PHE A 85 12.91 -31.27 -31.59
CA PHE A 85 12.31 -32.40 -30.89
C PHE A 85 13.20 -32.83 -29.72
N SER A 86 12.57 -33.16 -28.59
CA SER A 86 13.24 -33.80 -27.45
C SER A 86 13.77 -35.19 -27.81
N GLU A 87 14.65 -35.74 -26.97
CA GLU A 87 15.17 -37.13 -27.07
C GLU A 87 14.05 -38.19 -27.13
N ARG A 88 12.87 -37.87 -26.58
CA ARG A 88 11.66 -38.72 -26.63
C ARG A 88 10.82 -38.51 -27.89
N ASN A 89 11.38 -37.84 -28.90
CA ASN A 89 10.76 -37.51 -30.18
C ASN A 89 9.42 -36.74 -30.03
N ARG A 90 9.29 -35.94 -28.97
CA ARG A 90 8.19 -34.97 -28.80
C ARG A 90 8.69 -33.59 -29.22
N LEU A 91 7.89 -32.86 -30.02
CA LEU A 91 8.19 -31.48 -30.37
C LEU A 91 8.33 -30.66 -29.08
N ASP A 92 9.51 -30.10 -28.88
CA ASP A 92 9.86 -29.35 -27.67
C ASP A 92 9.65 -27.85 -27.92
N LEU A 93 10.21 -27.35 -29.02
CA LEU A 93 10.16 -25.94 -29.39
C LEU A 93 10.13 -25.76 -30.90
N THR A 94 9.42 -24.73 -31.39
CA THR A 94 9.61 -24.25 -32.77
C THR A 94 10.26 -22.87 -32.74
N ARG A 95 11.37 -22.70 -33.45
CA ARG A 95 12.06 -21.43 -33.64
C ARG A 95 11.83 -20.91 -35.06
N LEU A 96 11.52 -19.63 -35.20
CA LEU A 96 11.30 -18.95 -36.46
C LEU A 96 12.32 -17.82 -36.60
N THR A 97 13.19 -17.92 -37.59
CA THR A 97 14.20 -16.91 -37.94
C THR A 97 13.65 -16.06 -39.09
N VAL A 98 13.64 -14.73 -38.91
CA VAL A 98 13.21 -13.78 -39.94
C VAL A 98 14.43 -13.07 -40.50
N ASN A 99 14.75 -13.33 -41.77
CA ASN A 99 15.90 -12.70 -42.45
C ASN A 99 15.49 -11.59 -43.42
N SER A 100 14.23 -11.58 -43.88
CA SER A 100 13.80 -10.64 -44.93
C SER A 100 13.79 -9.18 -44.46
N PRO A 101 14.50 -8.27 -45.15
CA PRO A 101 14.48 -6.83 -44.83
C PRO A 101 13.08 -6.20 -44.92
N HIS A 102 12.22 -6.69 -45.83
CA HIS A 102 10.85 -6.20 -45.96
C HIS A 102 9.98 -6.59 -44.75
N ILE A 103 10.14 -7.81 -44.23
CA ILE A 103 9.42 -8.27 -43.04
C ILE A 103 9.95 -7.54 -41.80
N LEU A 104 11.27 -7.35 -41.68
CA LEU A 104 11.88 -6.57 -40.60
C LEU A 104 11.39 -5.12 -40.57
N LYS A 105 11.24 -4.49 -41.75
CA LYS A 105 10.64 -3.16 -41.87
C LYS A 105 9.17 -3.16 -41.42
N ALA A 106 8.37 -4.14 -41.84
CA ALA A 106 6.99 -4.26 -41.42
C ALA A 106 6.86 -4.40 -39.89
N PHE A 107 7.73 -5.19 -39.25
CA PHE A 107 7.74 -5.30 -37.78
C PHE A 107 8.18 -4.02 -37.09
N ARG A 108 9.14 -3.28 -37.66
CA ARG A 108 9.55 -1.97 -37.12
C ARG A 108 8.41 -0.96 -37.16
N ASP A 109 7.67 -0.92 -38.26
CA ASP A 109 6.59 0.04 -38.47
C ASP A 109 5.34 -0.31 -37.65
N VAL A 110 5.03 -1.60 -37.48
CA VAL A 110 3.79 -2.08 -36.84
C VAL A 110 3.98 -2.41 -35.36
N VAL A 111 5.03 -3.15 -35.01
CA VAL A 111 5.25 -3.66 -33.66
C VAL A 111 6.10 -2.69 -32.85
N GLY A 112 7.14 -2.11 -33.47
CA GLY A 112 8.07 -1.17 -32.85
C GLY A 112 8.99 -1.83 -31.81
N SER A 113 8.41 -2.35 -30.71
CA SER A 113 9.10 -3.14 -29.69
C SER A 113 8.13 -4.13 -29.04
N HIS A 114 8.57 -5.35 -28.73
CA HIS A 114 7.74 -6.36 -28.08
C HIS A 114 8.47 -7.06 -26.92
N PRO A 115 7.85 -7.26 -25.74
CA PRO A 115 8.52 -7.85 -24.59
C PRO A 115 9.09 -9.26 -24.81
N ALA A 116 8.49 -10.03 -25.72
CA ALA A 116 8.93 -11.38 -26.06
C ALA A 116 10.12 -11.44 -27.03
N VAL A 117 10.53 -10.32 -27.63
CA VAL A 117 11.61 -10.26 -28.62
C VAL A 117 12.49 -9.04 -28.36
N PRO A 118 13.73 -9.22 -27.90
CA PRO A 118 14.67 -8.12 -27.68
C PRO A 118 15.34 -7.70 -29.00
N ALA A 119 14.55 -7.21 -29.97
CA ALA A 119 15.07 -6.76 -31.26
C ALA A 119 14.45 -5.42 -31.68
N ASP A 120 15.29 -4.49 -32.15
CA ASP A 120 14.88 -3.24 -32.81
C ASP A 120 14.50 -3.46 -34.30
N PHE A 121 14.45 -4.74 -34.72
CA PHE A 121 14.18 -5.19 -36.08
C PHE A 121 15.13 -4.58 -37.13
N SER A 122 16.37 -4.25 -36.73
CA SER A 122 17.44 -3.78 -37.62
C SER A 122 18.19 -4.92 -38.29
N GLU A 123 18.24 -6.08 -37.64
CA GLU A 123 18.96 -7.27 -38.08
C GLU A 123 18.03 -8.50 -38.00
N PRO A 124 18.37 -9.59 -38.73
CA PRO A 124 17.66 -10.86 -38.59
C PRO A 124 17.61 -11.33 -37.14
N PHE A 125 16.47 -11.87 -36.74
CA PHE A 125 16.25 -12.31 -35.37
C PHE A 125 15.43 -13.60 -35.31
N ASP A 126 15.55 -14.28 -34.17
CA ASP A 126 14.84 -15.51 -33.87
C ASP A 126 13.65 -15.24 -32.94
N MET A 127 12.56 -15.95 -33.18
CA MET A 127 11.37 -16.01 -32.34
C MET A 127 11.07 -17.44 -31.96
N GLU A 128 10.44 -17.64 -30.81
CA GLU A 128 10.14 -18.97 -30.28
C GLU A 128 8.63 -19.16 -30.11
N SER A 129 8.15 -20.38 -30.31
CA SER A 129 6.76 -20.78 -30.08
C SER A 129 6.37 -20.48 -28.62
N PRO A 130 5.20 -19.88 -28.35
CA PRO A 130 4.02 -19.83 -29.21
C PRO A 130 3.91 -18.59 -30.13
N PHE A 131 5.01 -17.89 -30.40
CA PHE A 131 5.06 -16.74 -31.32
C PHE A 131 4.10 -15.61 -30.93
N GLN A 132 4.13 -15.20 -29.65
CA GLN A 132 3.17 -14.24 -29.09
C GLN A 132 3.04 -12.95 -29.89
N MET A 133 4.18 -12.40 -30.33
CA MET A 133 4.21 -11.18 -31.14
C MET A 133 3.43 -11.34 -32.45
N LEU A 134 3.63 -12.45 -33.20
CA LEU A 134 2.95 -12.66 -34.48
C LEU A 134 1.44 -12.76 -34.28
N TYR A 135 1.01 -13.43 -33.21
CA TYR A 135 -0.41 -13.53 -32.88
C TYR A 135 -1.02 -12.18 -32.53
N HIS A 136 -0.41 -11.42 -31.61
CA HIS A 136 -0.96 -10.14 -31.13
C HIS A 136 -0.91 -9.01 -32.16
N SER A 137 0.02 -9.06 -33.10
CA SER A 137 0.17 -8.08 -34.19
C SER A 137 -0.48 -8.51 -35.51
N TRP A 138 -1.16 -9.67 -35.54
CA TRP A 138 -1.70 -10.26 -36.76
C TRP A 138 -2.54 -9.26 -37.58
N ASP A 139 -3.55 -8.67 -36.96
CA ASP A 139 -4.50 -7.82 -37.67
C ASP A 139 -3.85 -6.51 -38.13
N ASP A 140 -2.89 -5.98 -37.36
CA ASP A 140 -2.15 -4.79 -37.74
C ASP A 140 -1.18 -5.06 -38.90
N LEU A 141 -0.57 -6.24 -38.95
CA LEU A 141 0.27 -6.68 -40.07
C LEU A 141 -0.55 -6.89 -41.34
N VAL A 142 -1.79 -7.41 -41.23
CA VAL A 142 -2.72 -7.52 -42.37
C VAL A 142 -3.05 -6.13 -42.89
N ALA A 143 -3.43 -5.20 -42.01
CA ALA A 143 -3.73 -3.82 -42.38
C ALA A 143 -2.52 -3.08 -42.98
N TYR A 144 -1.29 -3.40 -42.53
CA TYR A 144 -0.06 -2.87 -43.12
C TYR A 144 0.19 -3.40 -44.53
N LYS A 145 -0.01 -4.71 -44.73
CA LYS A 145 0.11 -5.35 -46.05
C LYS A 145 -0.85 -4.75 -47.08
N GLU A 146 -2.10 -4.48 -46.69
CA GLU A 146 -3.09 -3.87 -47.58
C GLU A 146 -2.70 -2.46 -48.05
N LYS A 147 -1.97 -1.71 -47.21
CA LYS A 147 -1.52 -0.34 -47.49
C LYS A 147 -0.20 -0.27 -48.27
N LEU A 148 0.59 -1.34 -48.31
CA LEU A 148 1.86 -1.38 -49.03
C LEU A 148 1.64 -1.29 -50.54
N GLU A 149 2.35 -0.41 -51.26
CA GLU A 149 2.31 -0.36 -52.73
C GLU A 149 3.33 -1.29 -53.40
N ASP A 150 4.41 -1.64 -52.67
CA ASP A 150 5.51 -2.48 -53.17
C ASP A 150 5.10 -3.96 -53.27
N GLU A 151 5.10 -4.48 -54.48
CA GLU A 151 4.77 -5.87 -54.80
C GLU A 151 5.77 -6.88 -54.22
N SER A 152 7.06 -6.53 -54.15
CA SER A 152 8.08 -7.39 -53.56
C SER A 152 7.87 -7.53 -52.04
N ALA A 153 7.64 -6.40 -51.35
CA ALA A 153 7.33 -6.41 -49.92
C ALA A 153 6.06 -7.21 -49.60
N ARG A 154 5.02 -7.11 -50.43
CA ARG A 154 3.78 -7.90 -50.29
C ARG A 154 4.05 -9.40 -50.42
N ASN A 155 4.82 -9.81 -51.41
CA ASN A 155 5.18 -11.22 -51.62
C ASN A 155 5.96 -11.80 -50.43
N HIS A 156 6.92 -11.03 -49.87
CA HIS A 156 7.65 -11.46 -48.68
C HIS A 156 6.74 -11.60 -47.44
N LEU A 157 5.78 -10.69 -47.25
CA LEU A 157 4.78 -10.83 -46.19
C LEU A 157 3.82 -12.00 -46.45
N ASP A 158 3.50 -12.31 -47.70
CA ASP A 158 2.67 -13.47 -48.05
C ASP A 158 3.29 -14.80 -47.64
N VAL A 159 4.63 -14.91 -47.72
CA VAL A 159 5.36 -16.07 -47.21
C VAL A 159 5.16 -16.23 -45.70
N LEU A 160 5.24 -15.13 -44.94
CA LEU A 160 4.99 -15.13 -43.50
C LEU A 160 3.52 -15.47 -43.18
N PHE A 161 2.57 -14.86 -43.89
CA PHE A 161 1.15 -15.14 -43.70
C PHE A 161 0.77 -16.56 -44.07
N LYS A 162 1.41 -17.18 -45.07
CA LYS A 162 1.22 -18.59 -45.39
C LYS A 162 1.55 -19.48 -44.19
N TYR A 163 2.67 -19.22 -43.52
CA TYR A 163 3.05 -19.94 -42.30
C TYR A 163 2.05 -19.67 -41.16
N MET A 164 1.72 -18.39 -40.92
CA MET A 164 0.80 -17.99 -39.86
C MET A 164 -0.60 -18.62 -40.07
N ASN A 165 -1.12 -18.61 -41.30
CA ASN A 165 -2.42 -19.20 -41.64
C ASN A 165 -2.49 -20.71 -41.40
N VAL A 166 -1.38 -21.43 -41.59
CA VAL A 166 -1.34 -22.87 -41.35
C VAL A 166 -1.13 -23.18 -39.86
N GLY A 167 -0.22 -22.46 -39.19
CA GLY A 167 0.19 -22.79 -37.82
C GLY A 167 -0.65 -22.17 -36.72
N LEU A 168 -1.10 -20.92 -36.89
CA LEU A 168 -1.69 -20.09 -35.83
C LEU A 168 -3.18 -19.80 -36.05
N ALA A 169 -3.67 -19.80 -37.29
CA ALA A 169 -5.10 -19.52 -37.56
C ALA A 169 -6.08 -20.52 -36.93
N PRO A 170 -5.79 -21.85 -36.85
CA PRO A 170 -6.68 -22.78 -36.15
C PRO A 170 -6.91 -22.39 -34.69
N GLU A 171 -5.83 -22.04 -33.98
CA GLU A 171 -5.89 -21.58 -32.59
C GLU A 171 -6.59 -20.22 -32.47
N LYS A 172 -6.31 -19.28 -33.39
CA LYS A 172 -7.00 -17.97 -33.46
C LYS A 172 -8.53 -18.16 -33.57
N ASN A 173 -8.98 -19.01 -34.48
CA ASN A 173 -10.41 -19.27 -34.69
C ASN A 173 -11.08 -19.89 -33.45
N ILE A 174 -10.38 -20.77 -32.73
CA ILE A 174 -10.87 -21.33 -31.46
C ILE A 174 -11.06 -20.20 -30.45
N VAL A 175 -10.04 -19.37 -30.24
CA VAL A 175 -10.10 -18.26 -29.27
C VAL A 175 -11.17 -17.24 -29.65
N GLU A 176 -11.32 -16.88 -30.92
CA GLU A 176 -12.39 -15.99 -31.37
C GLU A 176 -13.78 -16.56 -31.08
N ASN A 177 -13.99 -17.86 -31.32
CA ASN A 177 -15.27 -18.50 -31.02
C ASN A 177 -15.54 -18.57 -29.50
N MET A 178 -14.51 -18.75 -28.68
CA MET A 178 -14.63 -18.77 -27.23
C MET A 178 -14.88 -17.37 -26.64
N THR A 179 -14.14 -16.36 -27.12
CA THR A 179 -14.28 -14.96 -26.68
C THR A 179 -15.63 -14.37 -27.06
N ARG A 180 -16.22 -14.74 -28.20
CA ARG A 180 -17.63 -14.40 -28.54
C ARG A 180 -18.64 -14.94 -27.51
N LYS A 181 -18.30 -16.01 -26.79
CA LYS A 181 -19.09 -16.59 -25.69
C LYS A 181 -18.60 -16.13 -24.31
N SER A 182 -17.66 -15.18 -24.24
CA SER A 182 -16.99 -14.73 -23.01
C SER A 182 -16.26 -15.82 -22.22
N MET A 183 -15.80 -16.87 -22.91
CA MET A 183 -15.10 -18.01 -22.30
C MET A 183 -13.63 -18.07 -22.75
N ILE A 184 -12.78 -18.67 -21.94
CA ILE A 184 -11.38 -18.98 -22.29
C ILE A 184 -10.89 -20.21 -21.51
N ASP A 185 -9.99 -20.99 -22.10
CA ASP A 185 -9.29 -22.07 -21.40
C ASP A 185 -7.88 -21.64 -20.97
N PHE A 186 -7.27 -22.44 -20.09
CA PHE A 186 -5.97 -22.08 -19.52
C PHE A 186 -4.84 -22.10 -20.55
N GLN A 187 -4.87 -22.99 -21.56
CA GLN A 187 -3.78 -23.13 -22.55
C GLN A 187 -3.71 -21.93 -23.50
N ARG A 188 -4.87 -21.35 -23.82
CA ARG A 188 -5.04 -20.23 -24.76
C ARG A 188 -5.15 -18.88 -24.06
N LEU A 189 -5.05 -18.86 -22.73
CA LEU A 189 -5.26 -17.67 -21.90
C LEU A 189 -4.34 -16.50 -22.26
N TRP A 190 -3.06 -16.76 -22.58
CA TRP A 190 -2.13 -15.70 -22.98
C TRP A 190 -2.57 -14.93 -24.24
N MET A 191 -3.40 -15.54 -25.10
CA MET A 191 -3.81 -14.98 -26.39
C MET A 191 -4.71 -13.75 -26.21
N ILE A 192 -5.47 -13.66 -25.12
CA ILE A 192 -6.32 -12.49 -24.84
C ILE A 192 -5.57 -11.32 -24.18
N TYR A 193 -4.34 -11.52 -23.69
CA TYR A 193 -3.54 -10.47 -23.04
C TYR A 193 -2.55 -9.81 -23.99
N ARG A 194 -3.07 -8.95 -24.86
CA ARG A 194 -2.26 -8.18 -25.81
C ARG A 194 -1.46 -7.07 -25.11
N PRO A 195 -0.11 -7.01 -25.26
CA PRO A 195 0.71 -5.91 -24.76
C PRO A 195 0.22 -4.53 -25.23
N GLY A 196 0.29 -3.55 -24.34
CA GLY A 196 -0.14 -2.17 -24.58
C GLY A 196 -1.64 -1.92 -24.38
N LYS A 197 -2.48 -2.97 -24.34
CA LYS A 197 -3.92 -2.84 -24.07
C LYS A 197 -4.20 -2.70 -22.58
N ILE A 198 -5.41 -2.24 -22.25
CA ILE A 198 -5.86 -2.09 -20.88
C ILE A 198 -6.55 -3.37 -20.40
N ALA A 199 -6.22 -3.77 -19.18
CA ALA A 199 -6.90 -4.80 -18.43
C ALA A 199 -7.58 -4.22 -17.19
N VAL A 200 -8.64 -4.87 -16.74
CA VAL A 200 -9.40 -4.57 -15.54
C VAL A 200 -9.05 -5.61 -14.49
N THR A 201 -8.79 -5.15 -13.27
CA THR A 201 -8.80 -5.98 -12.06
C THR A 201 -9.67 -5.31 -11.01
N TYR A 202 -10.11 -6.07 -10.00
CA TYR A 202 -10.93 -5.54 -8.92
C TYR A 202 -10.19 -5.64 -7.60
N THR A 203 -10.24 -4.57 -6.82
CA THR A 203 -9.80 -4.58 -5.43
C THR A 203 -11.01 -4.30 -4.54
N LYS A 204 -11.49 -5.33 -3.84
CA LYS A 204 -12.69 -5.29 -2.98
C LYS A 204 -13.91 -4.64 -3.64
N GLY A 205 -14.16 -4.95 -4.90
CA GLY A 205 -15.29 -4.42 -5.67
C GLY A 205 -15.02 -3.11 -6.41
N HIS A 206 -13.87 -2.44 -6.17
CA HIS A 206 -13.50 -1.24 -6.92
C HIS A 206 -12.69 -1.63 -8.18
N PRO A 207 -13.11 -1.18 -9.38
CA PRO A 207 -12.41 -1.47 -10.63
C PRO A 207 -11.08 -0.72 -10.70
N TRP A 208 -10.05 -1.37 -11.22
CA TRP A 208 -8.72 -0.82 -11.38
C TRP A 208 -8.19 -1.18 -12.77
N LEU A 209 -8.01 -0.17 -13.61
CA LEU A 209 -7.43 -0.33 -14.94
C LEU A 209 -5.91 -0.32 -14.86
N MET A 210 -5.29 -1.23 -15.60
CA MET A 210 -3.84 -1.36 -15.72
C MET A 210 -3.47 -1.62 -17.18
N GLN A 211 -2.31 -1.14 -17.62
CA GLN A 211 -1.83 -1.43 -18.96
C GLN A 211 -1.02 -2.73 -18.95
N ILE A 212 -1.36 -3.66 -19.84
CA ILE A 212 -0.67 -4.93 -20.00
C ILE A 212 0.71 -4.68 -20.59
N VAL A 213 1.75 -5.20 -19.93
CA VAL A 213 3.10 -5.23 -20.48
C VAL A 213 3.35 -6.56 -21.16
N LYS A 214 3.12 -7.68 -20.47
CA LYS A 214 3.30 -9.03 -21.00
C LYS A 214 2.52 -10.05 -20.20
N ALA A 215 2.29 -11.23 -20.77
CA ALA A 215 1.77 -12.39 -20.07
C ALA A 215 2.66 -13.61 -20.33
N ALA A 216 3.02 -14.34 -19.28
CA ALA A 216 3.91 -15.50 -19.38
C ALA A 216 3.41 -16.65 -18.49
N TYR A 217 3.50 -17.88 -19.00
CA TYR A 217 3.24 -19.06 -18.18
C TYR A 217 4.46 -19.39 -17.34
N ASP A 218 4.19 -19.88 -16.14
CA ASP A 218 5.20 -20.35 -15.21
C ASP A 218 4.59 -21.44 -14.32
N GLU A 219 5.43 -22.19 -13.61
CA GLU A 219 5.01 -23.30 -12.76
C GLU A 219 5.82 -23.30 -11.46
N ASN A 220 5.13 -23.41 -10.33
CA ASN A 220 5.75 -23.50 -9.01
C ASN A 220 5.21 -24.73 -8.27
N ASN A 221 6.09 -25.47 -7.59
CA ASN A 221 5.75 -26.63 -6.76
C ASN A 221 4.58 -26.39 -5.80
N ASN A 222 4.44 -25.18 -5.25
CA ASN A 222 3.38 -24.86 -4.30
C ASN A 222 2.02 -24.55 -4.97
N CYS A 223 2.02 -23.90 -6.14
CA CYS A 223 0.80 -23.36 -6.76
C CYS A 223 0.38 -24.08 -8.05
N GLY A 224 1.24 -24.94 -8.60
CA GLY A 224 1.09 -25.54 -9.93
C GLY A 224 1.33 -24.52 -11.05
N LYS A 225 0.75 -24.79 -12.22
CA LYS A 225 0.83 -23.93 -13.41
C LYS A 225 -0.01 -22.66 -13.23
N TYR A 226 0.55 -21.54 -13.63
CA TYR A 226 -0.14 -20.24 -13.65
C TYR A 226 0.28 -19.39 -14.84
N LEU A 227 -0.59 -18.45 -15.20
CA LEU A 227 -0.22 -17.35 -16.10
C LEU A 227 0.00 -16.10 -15.25
N GLU A 228 1.16 -15.48 -15.38
CA GLU A 228 1.47 -14.21 -14.74
C GLU A 228 1.32 -13.07 -15.74
N VAL A 229 0.38 -12.16 -15.45
CA VAL A 229 0.12 -10.97 -16.24
C VAL A 229 0.87 -9.81 -15.60
N HIS A 230 1.91 -9.33 -16.28
CA HIS A 230 2.67 -8.16 -15.88
C HIS A 230 2.00 -6.91 -16.42
N THR A 231 1.77 -5.95 -15.52
CA THR A 231 1.08 -4.71 -15.83
C THR A 231 1.83 -3.51 -15.29
N ILE A 232 1.51 -2.35 -15.85
CA ILE A 232 1.92 -1.06 -15.33
C ILE A 232 0.71 -0.19 -15.01
N TYR A 233 0.88 0.68 -14.03
CA TYR A 233 -0.14 1.61 -13.56
C TYR A 233 0.49 2.89 -13.01
N THR A 234 -0.32 3.92 -12.80
CA THR A 234 0.16 5.20 -12.25
C THR A 234 0.10 5.16 -10.73
N ASP A 235 1.23 5.33 -10.06
CA ASP A 235 1.31 5.43 -8.60
C ASP A 235 2.11 6.66 -8.16
N TYR A 236 1.99 6.99 -6.89
CA TYR A 236 2.82 7.94 -6.17
C TYR A 236 3.63 7.16 -5.14
N ASP A 237 4.95 7.28 -5.12
CA ASP A 237 5.81 6.60 -4.14
C ASP A 237 6.09 7.43 -2.88
N GLY A 238 5.48 8.62 -2.76
CA GLY A 238 5.77 9.56 -1.69
C GLY A 238 6.77 10.66 -2.04
N LYS A 239 7.37 10.58 -3.24
CA LYS A 239 8.28 11.60 -3.76
C LYS A 239 7.92 11.98 -5.19
N ASP A 240 7.76 11.00 -6.05
CA ASP A 240 7.51 11.18 -7.47
C ASP A 240 6.21 10.46 -7.84
N VAL A 241 5.50 11.00 -8.83
CA VAL A 241 4.38 10.31 -9.50
C VAL A 241 4.92 9.72 -10.79
N GLY A 242 4.53 8.49 -11.08
CA GLY A 242 5.05 7.80 -12.23
C GLY A 242 4.49 6.42 -12.43
N VAL A 243 5.22 5.64 -13.22
CA VAL A 243 4.81 4.29 -13.62
C VAL A 243 5.31 3.29 -12.59
N ALA A 244 4.37 2.58 -11.97
CA ALA A 244 4.61 1.43 -11.11
C ALA A 244 4.32 0.14 -11.88
N LYS A 245 4.93 -0.97 -11.43
CA LYS A 245 4.71 -2.31 -11.99
C LYS A 245 3.92 -3.17 -11.01
N LYS A 246 3.05 -4.02 -11.53
CA LYS A 246 2.35 -5.05 -10.74
C LYS A 246 2.13 -6.28 -11.58
N SER A 247 2.38 -7.44 -10.99
CA SER A 247 2.05 -8.72 -11.61
C SER A 247 0.85 -9.34 -10.91
N ILE A 248 -0.04 -9.96 -11.68
CA ILE A 248 -1.20 -10.69 -11.17
C ILE A 248 -1.13 -12.11 -11.73
N LYS A 249 -1.20 -13.10 -10.82
CA LYS A 249 -1.16 -14.52 -11.17
C LYS A 249 -2.57 -15.07 -11.35
N ILE A 250 -2.79 -15.79 -12.44
CA ILE A 250 -4.00 -16.56 -12.72
C ILE A 250 -3.64 -18.03 -12.58
N LEU A 251 -4.11 -18.65 -11.51
CA LEU A 251 -3.73 -20.00 -11.12
C LEU A 251 -4.64 -21.01 -11.83
N GLN A 252 -4.08 -21.98 -12.54
CA GLN A 252 -4.88 -22.99 -13.24
C GLN A 252 -5.80 -23.73 -12.27
N LYS A 253 -5.27 -24.17 -11.12
CA LYS A 253 -6.01 -24.98 -10.12
C LYS A 253 -7.15 -24.23 -9.42
N VAL A 254 -7.10 -22.89 -9.39
CA VAL A 254 -8.08 -22.07 -8.66
C VAL A 254 -9.07 -21.44 -9.61
N ASN A 255 -8.60 -20.94 -10.76
CA ASN A 255 -9.41 -20.16 -11.69
C ASN A 255 -10.04 -21.01 -12.80
N PHE A 256 -9.60 -22.26 -12.97
CA PHE A 256 -10.13 -23.19 -13.96
C PHE A 256 -10.57 -24.49 -13.27
N GLY A 257 -11.82 -24.89 -13.45
CA GLY A 257 -12.33 -26.13 -12.86
C GLY A 257 -11.87 -27.35 -13.66
N GLN A 258 -11.06 -28.24 -13.09
CA GLN A 258 -10.60 -29.52 -13.69
C GLN A 258 -10.46 -29.48 -15.24
N GLU A 259 -9.65 -28.54 -15.75
CA GLU A 259 -9.35 -28.34 -17.19
C GLU A 259 -10.47 -27.78 -18.10
N ASN A 260 -11.59 -27.33 -17.54
CA ASN A 260 -12.65 -26.66 -18.30
C ASN A 260 -12.36 -25.17 -18.55
N SER A 261 -12.98 -24.62 -19.60
CA SER A 261 -13.01 -23.18 -19.86
C SER A 261 -13.72 -22.43 -18.73
N THR A 262 -13.25 -21.21 -18.43
CA THR A 262 -13.86 -20.30 -17.45
C THR A 262 -14.38 -19.03 -18.12
N ASN A 263 -15.22 -18.29 -17.42
CA ASN A 263 -15.68 -16.98 -17.89
C ASN A 263 -14.54 -15.96 -17.75
N ILE A 264 -14.29 -15.20 -18.81
CA ILE A 264 -13.21 -14.19 -18.84
C ILE A 264 -13.39 -13.15 -17.72
N THR A 265 -14.63 -12.77 -17.38
CA THR A 265 -14.90 -11.77 -16.34
C THR A 265 -14.69 -12.28 -14.91
N GLU A 266 -14.56 -13.59 -14.72
CA GLU A 266 -14.27 -14.23 -13.42
C GLU A 266 -12.77 -14.32 -13.13
N LEU A 267 -11.93 -14.02 -14.12
CA LEU A 267 -10.49 -14.01 -13.97
C LEU A 267 -10.03 -12.87 -13.03
N PRO A 268 -8.95 -13.06 -12.25
CA PRO A 268 -8.40 -12.02 -11.38
C PRO A 268 -8.04 -10.70 -12.10
N ILE A 269 -7.69 -10.80 -13.37
CA ILE A 269 -7.44 -9.70 -14.29
C ILE A 269 -7.88 -10.13 -15.68
N PHE A 270 -8.55 -9.27 -16.44
CA PHE A 270 -8.99 -9.58 -17.80
C PHE A 270 -9.02 -8.33 -18.70
N PRO A 271 -8.97 -8.46 -20.02
CA PRO A 271 -8.96 -7.30 -20.92
C PRO A 271 -10.21 -6.41 -20.79
N ARG A 272 -10.03 -5.09 -20.89
CA ARG A 272 -11.10 -4.08 -20.78
C ARG A 272 -12.26 -4.28 -21.77
N GLU A 273 -12.03 -4.97 -22.87
CA GLU A 273 -13.03 -5.23 -23.91
C GLU A 273 -14.19 -6.13 -23.43
N PHE A 274 -13.99 -6.89 -22.33
CA PHE A 274 -14.98 -7.84 -21.81
C PHE A 274 -15.88 -7.29 -20.70
N ILE A 275 -15.66 -6.05 -20.23
CA ILE A 275 -16.58 -5.42 -19.28
C ILE A 275 -17.70 -4.70 -20.03
N HIS A 276 -18.95 -4.89 -19.58
CA HIS A 276 -20.13 -4.25 -20.19
C HIS A 276 -20.31 -2.77 -19.80
N GLU A 277 -19.43 -2.22 -18.95
CA GLU A 277 -19.43 -0.80 -18.61
C GLU A 277 -18.89 0.03 -19.80
N GLY A 278 -19.68 1.01 -20.23
CA GLY A 278 -19.33 1.95 -21.31
C GLY A 278 -18.24 2.96 -20.90
N PRO A 279 -18.09 4.08 -21.63
CA PRO A 279 -17.07 5.10 -21.34
C PRO A 279 -17.24 5.81 -19.98
N GLU A 280 -18.39 5.65 -19.33
CA GLU A 280 -18.68 6.16 -17.98
C GLU A 280 -17.69 5.63 -16.93
N LEU A 281 -17.15 4.42 -17.13
CA LEU A 281 -16.13 3.87 -16.25
C LEU A 281 -14.88 4.75 -16.26
N GLU A 282 -14.33 5.03 -17.44
CA GLU A 282 -13.14 5.85 -17.61
C GLU A 282 -13.31 7.25 -17.01
N GLU A 283 -14.45 7.90 -17.23
CA GLU A 283 -14.75 9.22 -16.65
C GLU A 283 -14.70 9.18 -15.12
N ARG A 284 -15.38 8.21 -14.49
CA ARG A 284 -15.34 8.00 -13.04
C ARG A 284 -13.93 7.71 -12.53
N LEU A 285 -13.14 6.94 -13.29
CA LEU A 285 -11.76 6.63 -12.94
C LEU A 285 -10.82 7.84 -13.08
N ILE A 286 -11.07 8.72 -14.05
CA ILE A 286 -10.35 10.00 -14.17
C ILE A 286 -10.60 10.87 -12.94
N GLU A 287 -11.87 11.03 -12.53
CA GLU A 287 -12.20 11.78 -11.31
C GLU A 287 -11.53 11.18 -10.08
N ARG A 288 -11.54 9.86 -9.96
CA ARG A 288 -10.82 9.14 -8.90
C ARG A 288 -9.32 9.40 -8.97
N GLY A 289 -8.71 9.39 -10.15
CA GLY A 289 -7.29 9.70 -10.36
C GLY A 289 -6.93 11.14 -9.98
N LYS A 290 -7.81 12.11 -10.28
CA LYS A 290 -7.68 13.50 -9.81
C LYS A 290 -7.70 13.57 -8.28
N LYS A 291 -8.60 12.82 -7.64
CA LYS A 291 -8.63 12.70 -6.18
C LYS A 291 -7.37 12.06 -5.62
N PHE A 292 -6.90 10.96 -6.21
CA PHE A 292 -5.66 10.29 -5.81
C PHE A 292 -4.46 11.24 -5.85
N THR A 293 -4.28 11.97 -6.95
CA THR A 293 -3.18 12.93 -7.12
C THR A 293 -3.29 14.14 -6.21
N SER A 294 -4.51 14.55 -5.81
CA SER A 294 -4.71 15.61 -4.82
C SER A 294 -4.26 15.23 -3.39
N LEU A 295 -4.11 13.92 -3.11
CA LEU A 295 -3.69 13.39 -1.81
C LEU A 295 -2.16 13.26 -1.69
N GLN A 296 -1.39 13.90 -2.58
CA GLN A 296 0.06 13.97 -2.45
C GLN A 296 0.48 14.72 -1.18
N GLY A 297 1.55 14.24 -0.57
CA GLY A 297 2.02 14.72 0.73
C GLY A 297 1.22 14.15 1.91
N VAL A 298 1.25 14.87 3.03
CA VAL A 298 0.52 14.49 4.26
C VAL A 298 -0.79 15.24 4.29
N SER A 299 -1.92 14.54 4.36
CA SER A 299 -3.24 15.16 4.49
C SER A 299 -4.11 14.47 5.53
N ILE A 300 -4.85 15.29 6.30
CA ILE A 300 -5.78 14.81 7.33
C ILE A 300 -7.17 14.77 6.71
N LYS A 301 -7.77 13.58 6.68
CA LYS A 301 -9.09 13.36 6.07
C LYS A 301 -10.04 12.68 7.03
N HIS A 302 -11.33 12.80 6.75
CA HIS A 302 -12.35 12.00 7.38
C HIS A 302 -12.64 10.77 6.52
N TYR A 303 -12.87 9.63 7.15
CA TYR A 303 -13.17 8.37 6.49
C TYR A 303 -14.39 7.72 7.12
N ASP A 304 -15.26 7.18 6.27
CA ASP A 304 -16.41 6.38 6.69
C ASP A 304 -16.71 5.33 5.63
N GLY A 305 -16.34 4.08 5.92
CA GLY A 305 -16.55 2.96 4.99
C GLY A 305 -15.65 1.75 5.24
N LEU A 306 -15.61 0.84 4.26
CA LEU A 306 -14.72 -0.33 4.25
C LEU A 306 -13.28 0.13 4.05
N ALA A 307 -12.32 -0.39 4.81
CA ALA A 307 -10.89 -0.19 4.63
C ALA A 307 -10.17 -1.54 4.77
N ASP A 308 -8.89 -1.62 4.38
CA ASP A 308 -8.07 -2.78 4.70
C ASP A 308 -6.94 -2.41 5.64
N ILE A 309 -6.83 -3.08 6.78
CA ILE A 309 -5.76 -2.88 7.75
C ILE A 309 -4.56 -3.73 7.38
N LEU A 310 -3.36 -3.18 7.54
CA LEU A 310 -2.13 -3.94 7.38
C LEU A 310 -1.95 -4.84 8.60
N LYS A 311 -1.92 -6.16 8.37
CA LYS A 311 -1.69 -7.13 9.44
C LYS A 311 -0.23 -7.09 9.87
N GLU A 312 0.00 -6.80 11.14
CA GLU A 312 1.33 -6.91 11.74
C GLU A 312 1.81 -8.37 11.72
N SER A 313 3.09 -8.56 11.42
CA SER A 313 3.75 -9.85 11.53
C SER A 313 3.70 -10.33 12.99
N PRO A 314 3.38 -11.60 13.27
CA PRO A 314 3.44 -12.14 14.62
C PRO A 314 4.82 -11.90 15.25
N PRO A 315 4.93 -11.63 16.55
CA PRO A 315 6.23 -11.45 17.22
C PRO A 315 7.19 -12.64 17.06
N SER A 316 6.65 -13.85 16.87
CA SER A 316 7.42 -15.08 16.61
C SER A 316 8.01 -15.16 15.19
N TYR A 317 7.63 -14.25 14.29
CA TYR A 317 8.03 -14.20 12.89
C TYR A 317 9.15 -13.18 12.64
N TRP A 318 10.09 -13.05 13.59
CA TRP A 318 11.32 -12.30 13.39
C TRP A 318 12.35 -13.22 12.71
N HIS A 319 12.32 -13.29 11.37
CA HIS A 319 13.45 -13.79 10.57
C HIS A 319 14.22 -12.59 10.01
N PRO A 320 15.56 -12.59 9.98
CA PRO A 320 16.36 -11.50 9.39
C PRO A 320 16.01 -11.18 7.94
N ASP A 321 15.42 -12.13 7.22
CA ASP A 321 15.07 -12.06 5.80
C ASP A 321 13.61 -11.62 5.60
N MET A 322 13.16 -10.56 6.30
CA MET A 322 11.82 -9.96 6.19
C MET A 322 11.42 -9.52 4.76
N GLU A 323 12.25 -9.78 3.74
CA GLU A 323 11.98 -9.50 2.33
C GLU A 323 10.79 -10.30 1.75
N ASP A 324 10.46 -11.48 2.30
CA ASP A 324 9.44 -12.36 1.72
C ASP A 324 8.04 -12.32 2.40
N PHE A 325 7.85 -11.54 3.48
CA PHE A 325 6.50 -11.41 4.06
C PHE A 325 5.66 -10.44 3.23
N ALA A 326 4.90 -10.99 2.29
CA ALA A 326 3.92 -10.22 1.53
C ALA A 326 2.97 -9.48 2.48
N LEU A 327 2.84 -8.16 2.31
CA LEU A 327 1.93 -7.33 3.11
C LEU A 327 0.51 -7.91 3.06
N VAL A 328 0.03 -8.41 4.20
CA VAL A 328 -1.30 -9.03 4.32
C VAL A 328 -2.32 -7.96 4.72
N TRP A 329 -3.37 -7.81 3.91
CA TRP A 329 -4.41 -6.80 4.07
C TRP A 329 -5.72 -7.47 4.51
N VAL A 330 -6.28 -7.01 5.62
CA VAL A 330 -7.50 -7.58 6.21
C VAL A 330 -8.63 -6.55 6.19
N PRO A 331 -9.81 -6.88 5.66
CA PRO A 331 -10.91 -5.91 5.56
C PRO A 331 -11.48 -5.59 6.95
N TYR A 332 -11.86 -4.33 7.14
CA TYR A 332 -12.54 -3.84 8.34
C TYR A 332 -13.35 -2.58 8.02
N THR A 333 -14.19 -2.12 8.94
CA THR A 333 -14.87 -0.83 8.84
C THR A 333 -14.15 0.23 9.65
N GLU A 334 -13.90 1.38 9.03
CA GLU A 334 -13.29 2.55 9.66
C GLU A 334 -14.27 3.72 9.64
N SER A 335 -14.36 4.44 10.74
CA SER A 335 -15.12 5.68 10.86
C SER A 335 -14.36 6.64 11.75
N GLY A 336 -13.86 7.74 11.18
CA GLY A 336 -13.12 8.73 11.95
C GLY A 336 -12.08 9.50 11.13
N ARG A 337 -11.08 10.03 11.83
CA ARG A 337 -9.96 10.74 11.21
C ARG A 337 -8.89 9.76 10.76
N ILE A 338 -8.40 9.98 9.55
CA ILE A 338 -7.27 9.25 8.96
C ILE A 338 -6.21 10.24 8.51
N ILE A 339 -4.97 9.77 8.41
CA ILE A 339 -3.86 10.55 7.87
C ILE A 339 -3.37 9.84 6.62
N VAL A 340 -3.58 10.45 5.46
CA VAL A 340 -3.04 9.95 4.20
C VAL A 340 -1.60 10.41 4.09
N ASP A 341 -0.67 9.46 4.04
CA ASP A 341 0.76 9.73 3.97
C ASP A 341 1.49 8.56 3.29
N ARG A 342 1.61 8.67 1.96
CA ARG A 342 2.29 7.68 1.15
C ARG A 342 3.80 7.62 1.41
N LYS A 343 4.42 8.76 1.72
CA LYS A 343 5.87 8.85 1.88
C LYS A 343 6.35 8.12 3.12
N THR A 344 5.72 8.40 4.26
CA THR A 344 6.08 7.72 5.51
C THR A 344 5.71 6.24 5.45
N PHE A 345 4.60 5.89 4.78
CA PHE A 345 4.29 4.48 4.53
C PHE A 345 5.37 3.78 3.71
N GLN A 346 5.89 4.40 2.64
CA GLN A 346 6.97 3.85 1.81
C GLN A 346 8.30 3.73 2.57
N GLU A 347 8.61 4.66 3.48
CA GLU A 347 9.78 4.62 4.36
C GLU A 347 9.69 3.43 5.35
N ASP A 348 8.50 3.13 5.87
CA ASP A 348 8.27 2.02 6.78
C ASP A 348 8.06 0.67 6.07
N HIS A 349 7.50 0.69 4.85
CA HIS A 349 7.12 -0.48 4.06
C HIS A 349 7.49 -0.26 2.60
N TYR A 350 8.76 -0.50 2.26
CA TYR A 350 9.26 -0.25 0.91
C TYR A 350 8.54 -1.13 -0.13
N GLN A 351 7.92 -0.50 -1.14
CA GLN A 351 7.20 -1.17 -2.24
C GLN A 351 7.84 -0.96 -3.62
N GLY A 352 9.10 -0.49 -3.66
CA GLY A 352 9.77 -0.09 -4.90
C GLY A 352 9.47 1.35 -5.30
N ALA A 353 10.37 1.95 -6.09
CA ALA A 353 10.23 3.30 -6.62
C ALA A 353 9.42 3.32 -7.92
N VAL A 354 8.77 4.45 -8.21
CA VAL A 354 8.09 4.65 -9.51
C VAL A 354 9.06 5.18 -10.56
N ALA A 355 8.83 4.82 -11.82
CA ALA A 355 9.50 5.48 -12.94
C ALA A 355 8.85 6.86 -13.15
N LYS A 356 9.52 7.91 -12.65
CA LYS A 356 9.03 9.29 -12.65
C LYS A 356 8.51 9.72 -14.03
N LYS A 357 7.33 10.35 -14.04
CA LYS A 357 6.74 10.95 -15.23
C LYS A 357 6.65 12.46 -15.04
N ALA A 358 7.09 13.23 -16.05
CA ALA A 358 7.13 14.70 -15.96
C ALA A 358 5.73 15.33 -15.96
N GLU A 359 4.82 14.79 -16.78
CA GLU A 359 3.43 15.23 -16.89
C GLU A 359 2.49 14.03 -16.82
N ILE A 360 1.42 14.17 -16.04
CA ILE A 360 0.38 13.15 -15.87
C ILE A 360 -0.79 13.50 -16.79
N SER A 361 -1.00 12.67 -17.81
CA SER A 361 -2.11 12.82 -18.77
C SER A 361 -3.39 12.20 -18.22
N GLU A 362 -4.54 12.46 -18.85
CA GLU A 362 -5.80 11.82 -18.47
C GLU A 362 -5.74 10.29 -18.57
N ARG A 363 -5.00 9.76 -19.55
CA ARG A 363 -4.76 8.32 -19.69
C ARG A 363 -4.04 7.73 -18.48
N ASP A 364 -3.19 8.51 -17.82
CA ASP A 364 -2.47 8.07 -16.62
C ASP A 364 -3.37 8.09 -15.38
N LEU A 365 -4.30 9.06 -15.29
CA LEU A 365 -5.23 9.18 -14.17
C LEU A 365 -6.18 7.98 -14.08
N VAL A 366 -6.60 7.44 -15.22
CA VAL A 366 -7.43 6.23 -15.30
C VAL A 366 -6.76 5.02 -14.64
N LEU A 367 -5.42 4.96 -14.67
CA LEU A 367 -4.62 3.84 -14.16
C LEU A 367 -4.33 3.94 -12.65
N CYS A 368 -4.76 5.01 -11.98
CA CYS A 368 -4.52 5.19 -10.56
C CYS A 368 -5.25 4.13 -9.70
N PRO A 369 -4.63 3.69 -8.58
CA PRO A 369 -5.24 2.72 -7.68
C PRO A 369 -6.56 3.24 -7.06
N PRO A 370 -7.47 2.33 -6.66
CA PRO A 370 -8.73 2.70 -6.03
C PRO A 370 -8.59 3.13 -4.56
N PHE A 371 -7.39 3.03 -3.98
CA PHE A 371 -7.11 3.32 -2.58
C PHE A 371 -5.87 4.21 -2.42
N ALA A 372 -5.78 4.87 -1.28
CA ALA A 372 -4.58 5.53 -0.80
C ALA A 372 -4.07 4.85 0.49
N TYR A 373 -2.76 4.88 0.70
CA TYR A 373 -2.16 4.42 1.95
C TYR A 373 -2.24 5.52 3.00
N GLY A 374 -2.68 5.16 4.20
CA GLY A 374 -2.76 6.08 5.31
C GLY A 374 -2.77 5.38 6.65
N PHE A 375 -2.80 6.18 7.70
CA PHE A 375 -2.82 5.73 9.08
C PHE A 375 -4.19 5.97 9.72
N SER A 376 -4.75 4.93 10.32
CA SER A 376 -5.94 5.05 11.18
C SER A 376 -5.53 5.64 12.51
N VAL A 377 -6.05 6.83 12.85
CA VAL A 377 -5.76 7.48 14.13
C VAL A 377 -6.37 6.70 15.29
N ALA A 378 -7.57 6.16 15.11
CA ALA A 378 -8.29 5.43 16.15
C ALA A 378 -7.63 4.08 16.48
N ARG A 379 -7.17 3.36 15.45
CA ARG A 379 -6.55 2.02 15.61
C ARG A 379 -5.04 2.06 15.72
N LYS A 380 -4.41 3.18 15.35
CA LYS A 380 -2.95 3.38 15.34
C LYS A 380 -2.20 2.43 14.42
N GLN A 381 -2.81 2.13 13.27
CA GLN A 381 -2.25 1.17 12.30
C GLN A 381 -2.34 1.71 10.88
N TRP A 382 -1.43 1.24 10.04
CA TRP A 382 -1.43 1.52 8.61
C TRP A 382 -2.55 0.75 7.91
N SER A 383 -3.25 1.42 6.99
CA SER A 383 -4.40 0.90 6.27
C SER A 383 -4.42 1.38 4.81
N ARG A 384 -5.15 0.66 3.97
CA ARG A 384 -5.61 1.13 2.65
C ARG A 384 -7.01 1.71 2.81
N PHE A 385 -7.15 2.96 2.39
CA PHE A 385 -8.40 3.69 2.41
C PHE A 385 -8.90 3.90 0.98
N TYR A 386 -10.09 3.40 0.67
CA TYR A 386 -10.67 3.53 -0.66
C TYR A 386 -11.10 4.96 -0.92
N LEU A 387 -10.71 5.48 -2.08
CA LEU A 387 -10.81 6.91 -2.39
C LEU A 387 -12.25 7.42 -2.35
N GLU A 388 -13.24 6.57 -2.62
CA GLU A 388 -14.67 6.91 -2.59
C GLU A 388 -15.15 7.33 -1.18
N HIS A 389 -14.57 6.75 -0.13
CA HIS A 389 -14.96 6.98 1.26
C HIS A 389 -14.18 8.10 1.96
N ILE A 390 -13.14 8.66 1.30
CA ILE A 390 -12.34 9.77 1.84
C ILE A 390 -13.09 11.09 1.66
N ARG A 391 -13.23 11.86 2.73
CA ARG A 391 -13.88 13.19 2.75
C ARG A 391 -12.98 14.23 3.43
N GLU A 392 -13.25 15.51 3.19
CA GLU A 392 -12.58 16.57 3.93
C GLU A 392 -12.94 16.54 5.42
N THR A 393 -11.96 16.83 6.26
CA THR A 393 -12.16 16.89 7.72
C THR A 393 -12.89 18.17 8.11
N ILE A 394 -13.97 18.03 8.88
CA ILE A 394 -14.65 19.16 9.52
C ILE A 394 -13.99 19.40 10.89
N TRP A 395 -13.46 20.61 11.08
CA TRP A 395 -12.81 21.04 12.32
C TRP A 395 -13.78 21.86 13.17
N LYS A 396 -13.76 21.63 14.50
CA LYS A 396 -14.59 22.39 15.44
C LYS A 396 -13.86 23.66 15.86
N THR A 397 -14.23 24.81 15.30
CA THR A 397 -13.60 26.10 15.64
C THR A 397 -13.88 26.56 17.06
N ASP A 398 -15.03 26.17 17.61
CA ASP A 398 -15.48 26.60 18.95
C ASP A 398 -15.27 25.49 19.99
N ALA A 399 -14.26 24.64 19.78
CA ALA A 399 -14.03 23.49 20.64
C ALA A 399 -13.74 23.92 22.10
N PHE A 400 -12.91 24.95 22.28
CA PHE A 400 -12.59 25.48 23.61
C PHE A 400 -13.80 26.06 24.34
N ASP A 401 -14.82 26.54 23.61
CA ASP A 401 -16.03 27.04 24.26
C ASP A 401 -16.70 25.93 25.05
N SER A 402 -16.63 24.68 24.58
CA SER A 402 -17.21 23.52 25.28
C SER A 402 -16.57 23.22 26.65
N LEU A 403 -15.35 23.71 26.88
CA LEU A 403 -14.58 23.49 28.10
C LEU A 403 -14.95 24.51 29.17
N ILE A 404 -15.14 24.05 30.42
CA ILE A 404 -15.50 24.92 31.55
C ILE A 404 -14.28 25.01 32.46
N LEU A 405 -13.48 26.04 32.20
CA LEU A 405 -12.29 26.40 32.95
C LEU A 405 -12.27 27.92 33.19
N PRO A 406 -11.52 28.40 34.20
CA PRO A 406 -11.27 29.82 34.37
C PRO A 406 -10.70 30.44 33.09
N GLN A 407 -11.22 31.62 32.71
CA GLN A 407 -10.85 32.27 31.43
C GLN A 407 -9.35 32.51 31.31
N SER A 408 -8.66 32.80 32.42
CA SER A 408 -7.20 32.97 32.46
C SER A 408 -6.45 31.70 32.03
N GLN A 409 -6.90 30.53 32.50
CA GLN A 409 -6.30 29.24 32.15
C GLN A 409 -6.60 28.87 30.69
N LEU A 410 -7.84 29.09 30.22
CA LEU A 410 -8.21 28.88 28.81
C LEU A 410 -7.36 29.72 27.86
N ASN A 411 -7.24 31.01 28.16
CA ASN A 411 -6.44 31.93 27.34
C ASN A 411 -4.96 31.50 27.31
N LEU A 412 -4.42 31.01 28.42
CA LEU A 412 -3.05 30.52 28.49
C LEU A 412 -2.83 29.28 27.63
N VAL A 413 -3.71 28.27 27.71
CA VAL A 413 -3.64 27.07 26.87
C VAL A 413 -3.74 27.47 25.40
N ARG A 414 -4.74 28.28 25.05
CA ARG A 414 -4.98 28.72 23.68
C ARG A 414 -3.76 29.47 23.12
N ALA A 415 -3.18 30.38 23.90
CA ALA A 415 -1.99 31.12 23.50
C ALA A 415 -0.78 30.20 23.28
N LEU A 416 -0.50 29.28 24.21
CA LEU A 416 0.65 28.37 24.11
C LEU A 416 0.54 27.42 22.92
N VAL A 417 -0.63 26.80 22.73
CA VAL A 417 -0.88 25.84 21.66
C VAL A 417 -0.87 26.55 20.30
N SER A 418 -1.46 27.75 20.19
CA SER A 418 -1.51 28.50 18.93
C SER A 418 -0.18 29.15 18.55
N ALA A 419 0.62 29.56 19.54
CA ALA A 419 1.94 30.15 19.32
C ALA A 419 3.03 29.10 19.00
N HIS A 420 2.78 27.83 19.30
CA HIS A 420 3.75 26.77 19.08
C HIS A 420 4.04 26.58 17.58
N LYS A 421 5.31 26.71 17.21
CA LYS A 421 5.79 26.50 15.84
C LYS A 421 6.37 25.11 15.70
N PHE A 422 5.64 24.24 15.01
CA PHE A 422 6.15 22.95 14.57
C PHE A 422 7.32 23.13 13.58
N PRO A 423 8.27 22.18 13.53
CA PRO A 423 9.39 22.23 12.60
C PRO A 423 8.90 22.30 11.14
N GLU A 424 9.62 23.05 10.29
CA GLU A 424 9.30 23.17 8.88
C GLU A 424 9.62 21.86 8.18
N ASN A 425 10.83 21.33 8.42
CA ASN A 425 11.24 20.02 7.97
C ASN A 425 11.26 19.01 9.13
N PRO A 426 10.17 18.24 9.34
CA PRO A 426 10.10 17.29 10.46
C PRO A 426 11.05 16.10 10.31
N ARG A 427 11.76 15.94 9.19
CA ARG A 427 12.78 14.90 9.01
C ARG A 427 14.20 15.37 9.38
N ASP A 428 14.41 16.66 9.60
CA ASP A 428 15.70 17.20 10.04
C ASP A 428 15.80 17.22 11.57
N GLN A 429 16.69 16.41 12.14
CA GLN A 429 16.88 16.30 13.58
C GLN A 429 17.44 17.58 14.23
N ILE A 430 18.12 18.44 13.46
CA ILE A 430 18.70 19.68 13.99
C ILE A 430 17.57 20.69 14.27
N GLU A 431 16.55 20.76 13.40
CA GLU A 431 15.39 21.63 13.57
C GLU A 431 14.49 21.24 14.76
N GLN A 432 14.56 19.96 15.18
CA GLN A 432 13.71 19.36 16.21
C GLN A 432 14.14 19.67 17.65
N LYS A 433 15.33 20.22 17.91
CA LYS A 433 15.81 20.41 19.29
C LYS A 433 15.10 21.57 20.01
N SER A 434 14.71 21.32 21.27
CA SER A 434 14.29 22.32 22.28
C SER A 434 13.11 23.23 21.91
N LYS A 435 12.11 22.72 21.19
CA LYS A 435 10.89 23.45 20.81
C LYS A 435 9.58 22.84 21.29
N GLY A 436 9.61 21.73 22.03
CA GLY A 436 8.41 21.02 22.48
C GLY A 436 7.57 21.80 23.49
N LEU A 437 6.25 21.67 23.43
CA LEU A 437 5.33 22.17 24.45
C LEU A 437 4.79 20.97 25.24
N VAL A 438 5.12 20.89 26.52
CA VAL A 438 4.64 19.83 27.42
C VAL A 438 3.67 20.43 28.44
N ALA A 439 2.41 20.00 28.37
CA ALA A 439 1.35 20.40 29.27
C ALA A 439 0.91 19.22 30.15
N LEU A 440 0.92 19.42 31.47
CA LEU A 440 0.45 18.46 32.46
C LEU A 440 -0.95 18.85 32.95
N LEU A 441 -1.92 17.97 32.79
CA LEU A 441 -3.30 18.13 33.23
C LEU A 441 -3.56 17.19 34.40
N HIS A 442 -3.84 17.71 35.60
CA HIS A 442 -4.04 16.90 36.80
C HIS A 442 -5.34 17.22 37.50
N GLY A 443 -5.96 16.22 38.11
CA GLY A 443 -7.20 16.38 38.88
C GLY A 443 -8.06 15.12 38.88
N PRO A 444 -9.25 15.15 39.50
CA PRO A 444 -10.11 13.97 39.61
C PRO A 444 -10.57 13.45 38.24
N PRO A 445 -10.96 12.16 38.13
CA PRO A 445 -11.51 11.62 36.90
C PRO A 445 -12.78 12.37 36.48
N GLY A 446 -13.04 12.46 35.17
CA GLY A 446 -14.24 13.12 34.63
C GLY A 446 -14.24 14.66 34.67
N SER A 447 -13.11 15.30 34.96
CA SER A 447 -12.99 16.77 35.06
C SER A 447 -12.71 17.51 33.75
N GLY A 448 -12.56 16.81 32.62
CA GLY A 448 -12.32 17.44 31.30
C GLY A 448 -10.85 17.53 30.86
N LYS A 449 -9.95 16.79 31.49
CA LYS A 449 -8.51 16.72 31.10
C LYS A 449 -8.31 16.30 29.64
N THR A 450 -8.80 15.12 29.27
CA THR A 450 -8.74 14.57 27.90
C THR A 450 -9.40 15.52 26.88
N LEU A 451 -10.57 16.08 27.24
CA LEU A 451 -11.30 17.05 26.41
C LEU A 451 -10.47 18.30 26.10
N THR A 452 -9.58 18.71 27.00
CA THR A 452 -8.72 19.89 26.78
C THR A 452 -7.70 19.64 25.68
N ALA A 453 -7.11 18.44 25.64
CA ALA A 453 -6.20 18.05 24.56
C ALA A 453 -6.93 17.92 23.23
N GLU A 454 -8.17 17.40 23.23
CA GLU A 454 -9.04 17.38 22.05
C GLU A 454 -9.32 18.80 21.53
N CYS A 455 -9.69 19.73 22.41
CA CYS A 455 -9.93 21.13 22.03
C CYS A 455 -8.69 21.80 21.45
N ALA A 456 -7.51 21.53 22.01
CA ALA A 456 -6.24 22.04 21.50
C ALA A 456 -5.92 21.51 20.09
N ALA A 457 -6.22 20.24 19.82
CA ALA A 457 -6.05 19.64 18.50
C ALA A 457 -7.03 20.23 17.47
N GLU A 458 -8.28 20.45 17.85
CA GLU A 458 -9.28 21.11 16.99
C GLU A 458 -8.89 22.55 16.62
N GLU A 459 -8.51 23.36 17.61
CA GLU A 459 -8.11 24.76 17.43
C GLU A 459 -6.92 24.88 16.47
N THR A 460 -5.94 23.97 16.60
CA THR A 460 -4.76 23.96 15.72
C THR A 460 -4.97 23.24 14.40
N ARG A 461 -6.15 22.66 14.17
CA ARG A 461 -6.47 21.81 13.01
C ARG A 461 -5.46 20.68 12.83
N ARG A 462 -5.09 20.05 13.94
CA ARG A 462 -4.15 18.92 14.00
C ARG A 462 -4.86 17.68 14.51
N VAL A 463 -4.34 16.52 14.13
CA VAL A 463 -4.82 15.26 14.71
C VAL A 463 -4.43 15.19 16.18
N LEU A 464 -5.33 14.63 17.00
CA LEU A 464 -5.00 14.18 18.35
C LEU A 464 -4.52 12.73 18.28
N PHE A 465 -3.23 12.51 18.51
CA PHE A 465 -2.66 11.18 18.68
C PHE A 465 -2.73 10.81 20.15
N SER A 466 -3.81 10.15 20.56
CA SER A 466 -4.02 9.71 21.95
C SER A 466 -3.42 8.32 22.18
N THR A 467 -2.61 8.14 23.22
CA THR A 467 -2.12 6.83 23.63
C THR A 467 -2.03 6.70 25.14
N SER A 468 -2.39 5.53 25.67
CA SER A 468 -2.16 5.23 27.09
C SER A 468 -0.75 4.65 27.28
N MET A 469 -0.22 4.80 28.49
CA MET A 469 1.07 4.20 28.85
C MET A 469 0.99 2.66 28.92
N SER A 470 -0.18 2.13 29.27
CA SER A 470 -0.44 0.68 29.27
C SER A 470 -0.34 0.08 27.88
N GLU A 471 -0.80 0.79 26.85
CA GLU A 471 -0.67 0.37 25.45
C GLU A 471 0.79 0.35 24.99
N LEU A 472 1.58 1.35 25.37
CA LEU A 472 3.02 1.40 25.05
C LEU A 472 3.80 0.30 25.76
N ASN A 473 3.40 -0.08 26.98
CA ASN A 473 4.05 -1.11 27.79
C ASN A 473 3.36 -2.48 27.69
N LYS A 474 2.69 -2.79 26.57
CA LYS A 474 1.93 -4.04 26.37
C LYS A 474 2.74 -5.31 26.62
N TYR A 475 4.03 -5.29 26.29
CA TYR A 475 4.93 -6.45 26.43
C TYR A 475 5.71 -6.46 27.75
N ASN A 476 5.51 -5.45 28.61
CA ASN A 476 6.27 -5.21 29.83
C ASN A 476 7.80 -5.32 29.63
N ASP A 477 8.27 -4.78 28.51
CA ASP A 477 9.66 -4.87 28.06
C ASP A 477 10.13 -3.47 27.62
N ALA A 478 11.30 -3.07 28.12
CA ALA A 478 11.84 -1.73 27.91
C ALA A 478 12.26 -1.43 26.47
N TYR A 479 12.71 -2.43 25.72
CA TYR A 479 13.06 -2.28 24.32
C TYR A 479 11.81 -2.03 23.47
N TRP A 480 10.77 -2.84 23.66
CA TRP A 480 9.50 -2.66 22.95
C TRP A 480 8.84 -1.33 23.32
N PHE A 481 8.83 -0.96 24.59
CA PHE A 481 8.33 0.34 25.04
C PHE A 481 9.06 1.51 24.37
N GLU A 482 10.41 1.50 24.36
CA GLU A 482 11.19 2.55 23.70
C GLU A 482 10.91 2.62 22.20
N ARG A 483 10.74 1.46 21.55
CA ARG A 483 10.43 1.38 20.12
C ARG A 483 9.07 1.99 19.79
N GLU A 484 8.03 1.60 20.51
CA GLU A 484 6.66 2.13 20.32
C GLU A 484 6.60 3.62 20.63
N LEU A 485 7.24 4.07 21.72
CA LEU A 485 7.32 5.48 22.06
C LEU A 485 8.02 6.30 20.96
N LYS A 486 9.16 5.80 20.43
CA LYS A 486 9.85 6.45 19.31
C LYS A 486 8.97 6.52 18.08
N GLN A 487 8.23 5.46 17.76
CA GLN A 487 7.33 5.43 16.61
C GLN A 487 6.22 6.47 16.76
N VAL A 488 5.54 6.52 17.90
CA VAL A 488 4.47 7.50 18.17
C VAL A 488 5.01 8.94 18.05
N LEU A 489 6.13 9.25 18.71
CA LEU A 489 6.71 10.60 18.66
C LEU A 489 7.23 10.96 17.26
N ARG A 490 7.80 10.01 16.52
CA ARG A 490 8.24 10.20 15.13
C ARG A 490 7.05 10.54 14.23
N LEU A 491 5.99 9.71 14.26
CA LEU A 491 4.78 9.93 13.48
C LEU A 491 4.10 11.26 13.85
N ALA A 492 4.04 11.56 15.14
CA ALA A 492 3.48 12.82 15.62
C ALA A 492 4.26 14.05 15.14
N THR A 493 5.59 13.95 15.06
CA THR A 493 6.44 15.02 14.52
C THR A 493 6.21 15.19 13.02
N LEU A 494 6.16 14.09 12.26
CA LEU A 494 5.92 14.09 10.80
C LEU A 494 4.56 14.71 10.44
N TRP A 495 3.52 14.39 11.20
CA TRP A 495 2.16 14.87 10.97
C TRP A 495 1.84 16.17 11.70
N LYS A 496 2.80 16.69 12.49
CA LYS A 496 2.65 17.88 13.33
C LYS A 496 1.41 17.76 14.22
N SER A 497 1.20 16.57 14.80
CA SER A 497 0.02 16.24 15.59
C SER A 497 0.18 16.67 17.05
N VAL A 498 -0.95 16.84 17.75
CA VAL A 498 -0.98 16.96 19.20
C VAL A 498 -0.95 15.55 19.78
N VAL A 499 -0.05 15.27 20.71
CA VAL A 499 0.05 13.97 21.39
C VAL A 499 -0.63 14.07 22.74
N LEU A 500 -1.45 13.08 23.08
CA LEU A 500 -2.01 12.91 24.41
C LEU A 500 -1.51 11.59 24.99
N PHE A 501 -0.82 11.66 26.11
CA PHE A 501 -0.56 10.50 26.95
C PHE A 501 -1.56 10.48 28.10
N ASP A 502 -2.54 9.59 28.01
CA ASP A 502 -3.60 9.47 29.03
C ASP A 502 -3.14 8.56 30.18
N GLU A 503 -3.58 8.87 31.41
CA GLU A 503 -3.33 8.10 32.64
C GLU A 503 -1.83 7.85 32.92
N ALA A 504 -1.02 8.91 32.78
CA ALA A 504 0.42 8.82 32.98
C ALA A 504 0.80 8.43 34.43
N ASP A 505 -0.09 8.57 35.41
CA ASP A 505 0.12 8.15 36.80
C ASP A 505 0.26 6.64 37.00
N VAL A 506 -0.38 5.80 36.17
CA VAL A 506 -0.23 4.33 36.24
C VAL A 506 1.22 3.90 36.03
N PHE A 507 1.99 4.73 35.32
CA PHE A 507 3.38 4.49 34.98
C PHE A 507 4.35 5.32 35.83
N LEU A 508 3.93 6.50 36.29
CA LEU A 508 4.79 7.47 36.99
C LEU A 508 4.79 7.33 38.52
N GLU A 509 4.01 6.40 39.10
CA GLU A 509 3.90 6.17 40.55
C GLU A 509 5.26 6.31 41.27
N ALA A 510 5.29 7.25 42.22
CA ALA A 510 6.51 7.83 42.76
C ALA A 510 7.46 6.76 43.30
N ARG A 511 8.76 7.08 43.22
CA ARG A 511 9.86 6.51 44.00
C ARG A 511 9.43 6.33 45.47
N GLY A 512 8.78 5.22 45.78
CA GLY A 512 8.44 4.85 47.15
C GLY A 512 9.74 4.50 47.84
N ASN A 513 9.99 5.10 49.00
CA ASN A 513 11.17 4.88 49.84
C ASN A 513 11.28 3.45 50.41
N ASP A 514 10.48 2.50 49.93
CA ASP A 514 10.52 1.10 50.30
C ASP A 514 10.63 0.23 49.05
N SER A 515 11.50 -0.78 49.15
CA SER A 515 11.72 -1.91 48.22
C SER A 515 12.68 -1.72 47.03
N SER A 516 13.95 -2.04 47.32
CA SER A 516 15.00 -2.47 46.40
C SER A 516 14.64 -3.79 45.68
N GLY A 517 13.63 -3.76 44.81
CA GLY A 517 13.22 -4.88 43.96
C GLY A 517 13.50 -4.64 42.46
N PRO A 518 13.61 -5.70 41.63
CA PRO A 518 13.88 -5.60 40.19
C PRO A 518 12.81 -4.78 39.43
N ALA A 519 11.54 -4.92 39.81
CA ALA A 519 10.41 -4.25 39.17
C ALA A 519 10.43 -2.71 39.32
N THR A 520 10.98 -2.20 40.43
CA THR A 520 11.13 -0.76 40.67
C THR A 520 12.26 -0.17 39.81
N ILE A 521 13.33 -0.94 39.58
CA ILE A 521 14.46 -0.55 38.73
C ILE A 521 14.04 -0.47 37.27
N GLU A 522 13.31 -1.47 36.77
CA GLU A 522 12.78 -1.49 35.40
C GLU A 522 11.84 -0.31 35.15
N ARG A 523 10.90 -0.04 36.07
CA ARG A 523 9.99 1.13 35.98
C ARG A 523 10.76 2.46 35.93
N ASN A 524 11.76 2.62 36.81
CA ASN A 524 12.59 3.83 36.80
C ASN A 524 13.35 4.00 35.47
N ALA A 525 13.82 2.91 34.87
CA ALA A 525 14.45 2.94 33.55
C ALA A 525 13.46 3.37 32.45
N LEU A 526 12.23 2.83 32.46
CA LEU A 526 11.19 3.20 31.50
C LEU A 526 10.82 4.70 31.62
N VAL A 527 10.68 5.21 32.84
CA VAL A 527 10.42 6.64 33.09
C VAL A 527 11.58 7.50 32.56
N ALA A 528 12.83 7.13 32.84
CA ALA A 528 13.99 7.85 32.33
C ALA A 528 14.02 7.87 30.79
N VAL A 529 13.72 6.73 30.14
CA VAL A 529 13.57 6.63 28.68
C VAL A 529 12.47 7.56 28.19
N PHE A 530 11.31 7.59 28.85
CA PHE A 530 10.19 8.46 28.48
C PHE A 530 10.56 9.95 28.54
N LEU A 531 11.13 10.40 29.67
CA LEU A 531 11.55 11.81 29.85
C LEU A 531 12.61 12.23 28.83
N ARG A 532 13.56 11.34 28.54
CA ARG A 532 14.59 11.58 27.53
C ARG A 532 13.96 11.84 26.16
N HIS A 533 12.98 11.03 25.73
CA HIS A 533 12.36 11.23 24.42
C HIS A 533 11.47 12.46 24.35
N LEU A 534 10.77 12.81 25.44
CA LEU A 534 10.01 14.06 25.50
C LEU A 534 10.88 15.31 25.34
N GLU A 535 12.13 15.27 25.81
CA GLU A 535 13.08 16.39 25.69
C GLU A 535 13.48 16.67 24.24
N TYR A 536 13.54 15.64 23.40
CA TYR A 536 13.86 15.75 21.97
C TYR A 536 12.62 15.96 21.09
N PHE A 537 11.42 15.85 21.66
CA PHE A 537 10.19 16.00 20.89
C PHE A 537 9.86 17.49 20.65
N SER A 538 9.64 17.85 19.38
CA SER A 538 9.35 19.22 18.91
C SER A 538 7.89 19.43 18.53
N GLY A 539 6.97 18.83 19.31
CA GLY A 539 5.54 19.01 19.13
C GLY A 539 4.83 19.38 20.43
N ILE A 540 3.51 19.26 20.42
CA ILE A 540 2.65 19.54 21.57
C ILE A 540 2.28 18.21 22.24
N VAL A 541 2.55 18.09 23.54
CA VAL A 541 2.24 16.92 24.36
C VAL A 541 1.36 17.34 25.53
N PHE A 542 0.22 16.66 25.67
CA PHE A 542 -0.59 16.68 26.87
C PHE A 542 -0.36 15.39 27.65
N LEU A 543 -0.10 15.53 28.94
CA LEU A 543 -0.02 14.42 29.91
C LEU A 543 -1.20 14.55 30.85
N THR A 544 -2.00 13.51 31.04
CA THR A 544 -3.06 13.53 32.07
C THR A 544 -2.67 12.65 33.26
N THR A 545 -3.16 13.02 34.43
CA THR A 545 -2.96 12.25 35.66
C THR A 545 -4.09 12.50 36.64
N ASN A 546 -4.42 11.48 37.44
CA ASN A 546 -5.32 11.62 38.57
C ASN A 546 -4.56 11.86 39.90
N ARG A 547 -3.23 11.70 39.93
CA ARG A 547 -2.39 11.73 41.14
C ARG A 547 -1.27 12.76 41.03
N ILE A 548 -1.48 13.96 41.58
CA ILE A 548 -0.48 15.04 41.50
C ILE A 548 0.77 14.78 42.37
N HIS A 549 0.62 14.04 43.48
CA HIS A 549 1.70 13.80 44.45
C HIS A 549 2.78 12.83 43.94
N VAL A 550 2.54 12.22 42.78
CA VAL A 550 3.37 11.18 42.19
C VAL A 550 4.52 11.74 41.34
N PHE A 551 4.46 13.02 40.94
CA PHE A 551 5.43 13.59 40.01
C PHE A 551 6.75 14.02 40.67
N ASP A 552 7.86 13.41 40.22
CA ASP A 552 9.23 13.76 40.62
C ASP A 552 9.67 15.15 40.11
N ALA A 553 10.68 15.73 40.75
CA ALA A 553 11.30 17.00 40.36
C ALA A 553 11.79 17.01 38.90
N ALA A 554 12.25 15.86 38.38
CA ALA A 554 12.71 15.70 37.00
C ALA A 554 11.61 15.87 35.94
N MET A 555 10.34 15.63 36.31
CA MET A 555 9.19 15.89 35.46
C MET A 555 8.80 17.37 35.48
N LYS A 556 8.79 17.97 36.68
CA LYS A 556 8.43 19.39 36.86
C LYS A 556 9.34 20.32 36.06
N SER A 557 10.63 19.99 35.91
CA SER A 557 11.55 20.80 35.10
C SER A 557 11.28 20.77 33.58
N ARG A 558 10.50 19.80 33.09
CA ARG A 558 10.18 19.62 31.65
C ARG A 558 8.76 20.06 31.29
N VAL A 559 7.90 20.30 32.28
CA VAL A 559 6.52 20.74 32.08
C VAL A 559 6.50 22.26 31.93
N HIS A 560 5.97 22.74 30.81
CA HIS A 560 5.82 24.17 30.51
C HIS A 560 4.55 24.75 31.12
N LEU A 561 3.50 23.93 31.18
CA LEU A 561 2.19 24.29 31.71
C LEU A 561 1.67 23.17 32.60
N ALA A 562 1.36 23.46 33.85
CA ALA A 562 0.62 22.55 34.72
C ALA A 562 -0.77 23.14 35.01
N LEU A 563 -1.83 22.44 34.61
CA LEU A 563 -3.21 22.82 34.87
C LEU A 563 -3.87 21.85 35.85
N GLY A 564 -4.35 22.43 36.94
CA GLY A 564 -5.13 21.73 37.95
C GLY A 564 -6.63 21.83 37.68
N TYR A 565 -7.29 20.69 37.70
CA TYR A 565 -8.73 20.56 37.60
C TYR A 565 -9.31 20.25 38.98
N SER A 566 -10.34 20.99 39.35
CA SER A 566 -11.13 20.74 40.55
C SER A 566 -12.50 20.18 40.14
N PRO A 567 -13.22 19.50 41.06
CA PRO A 567 -14.63 19.20 40.86
C PRO A 567 -15.42 20.47 40.50
N PRO A 568 -16.39 20.40 39.57
CA PRO A 568 -17.11 21.59 39.13
C PRO A 568 -17.99 22.15 40.25
N GLU A 569 -17.88 23.45 40.49
CA GLU A 569 -18.78 24.18 41.38
C GLU A 569 -20.22 24.22 40.83
N GLN A 570 -21.19 24.60 41.66
CA GLN A 570 -22.61 24.64 41.27
C GLN A 570 -22.86 25.44 39.99
N GLU A 571 -22.23 26.60 39.84
CA GLU A 571 -22.37 27.44 38.63
C GLU A 571 -21.75 26.78 37.39
N SER A 572 -20.61 26.09 37.57
CA SER A 572 -20.01 25.30 36.49
C SER A 572 -20.90 24.13 36.10
N ARG A 573 -21.53 23.44 37.07
CA ARG A 573 -22.52 22.38 36.81
C ARG A 573 -23.74 22.90 36.07
N ARG A 574 -24.28 24.09 36.42
CA ARG A 574 -25.37 24.73 35.66
C ARG A 574 -25.02 24.83 34.18
N ARG A 575 -23.81 25.32 33.87
CA ARG A 575 -23.31 25.43 32.48
C ARG A 575 -23.15 24.07 31.80
N ILE A 576 -22.64 23.04 32.50
CA ILE A 576 -22.52 21.67 31.96
C ILE A 576 -23.91 21.11 31.62
N TRP A 577 -24.85 21.17 32.58
CA TRP A 577 -26.23 20.70 32.41
C TRP A 577 -26.93 21.39 31.25
N THR A 578 -26.84 22.72 31.18
CA THR A 578 -27.39 23.53 30.08
C THR A 578 -26.91 23.02 28.73
N ARG A 579 -25.59 22.85 28.58
CA ARG A 579 -24.98 22.38 27.32
C ARG A 579 -25.38 20.96 26.98
N ALA A 580 -25.41 20.08 27.97
CA ALA A 580 -25.76 18.69 27.75
C ALA A 580 -27.23 18.55 27.33
N LEU A 581 -28.14 19.33 27.90
CA LEU A 581 -29.55 19.39 27.47
C LEU A 581 -29.72 20.04 26.09
N LEU A 582 -28.95 21.09 25.77
CA LEU A 582 -28.99 21.75 24.44
C LEU A 582 -28.53 20.85 23.29
N LYS A 583 -27.79 19.77 23.56
CA LYS A 583 -27.45 18.77 22.54
C LYS A 583 -28.65 17.95 22.08
N ILE A 584 -29.70 17.87 22.88
CA ILE A 584 -30.93 17.16 22.52
C ILE A 584 -31.80 18.11 21.69
N PRO A 585 -32.37 17.67 20.55
CA PRO A 585 -33.30 18.47 19.78
C PRO A 585 -34.41 19.06 20.65
N GLN A 586 -34.85 20.28 20.36
CA GLN A 586 -35.93 20.91 21.13
C GLN A 586 -37.24 20.11 21.06
N GLU A 587 -37.50 19.48 19.91
CA GLU A 587 -38.68 18.63 19.66
C GLU A 587 -38.72 17.36 20.52
N ASP A 588 -37.57 16.92 21.03
CA ASP A 588 -37.43 15.73 21.87
C ASP A 588 -37.40 16.07 23.37
N ARG A 589 -37.60 17.34 23.73
CA ARG A 589 -37.56 17.83 25.11
C ARG A 589 -38.93 18.34 25.54
N ASP A 590 -39.40 17.83 26.66
CA ASP A 590 -40.61 18.28 27.37
C ASP A 590 -40.21 18.73 28.79
N LEU A 591 -39.36 19.75 28.84
CA LEU A 591 -38.85 20.36 30.06
C LEU A 591 -38.43 21.81 29.81
N GLU A 592 -38.67 22.67 30.79
CA GLU A 592 -38.19 24.05 30.78
C GLU A 592 -36.71 24.08 31.19
N LEU A 593 -35.85 24.56 30.29
CA LEU A 593 -34.40 24.43 30.42
C LEU A 593 -33.87 25.06 31.72
N ASP A 594 -34.27 26.29 32.01
CA ASP A 594 -33.75 27.05 33.15
C ASP A 594 -34.19 26.43 34.48
N SER A 595 -35.47 26.06 34.60
CA SER A 595 -36.01 25.38 35.78
C SER A 595 -35.36 24.01 36.00
N ALA A 596 -35.11 23.26 34.91
CA ALA A 596 -34.44 21.97 35.00
C ALA A 596 -32.99 22.08 35.46
N VAL A 597 -32.24 23.01 34.89
CA VAL A 597 -30.83 23.24 35.21
C VAL A 597 -30.68 23.70 36.66
N GLU A 598 -31.55 24.59 37.13
CA GLU A 598 -31.51 25.11 38.49
C GLU A 598 -31.64 24.01 39.54
N ARG A 599 -32.57 23.07 39.30
CA ARG A 599 -32.77 21.89 40.15
C ARG A 599 -31.60 20.91 40.08
N LEU A 600 -31.13 20.61 38.87
CA LEU A 600 -30.11 19.58 38.62
C LEU A 600 -28.69 20.02 39.02
N ALA A 601 -28.41 21.32 39.06
CA ALA A 601 -27.11 21.85 39.48
C ALA A 601 -26.77 21.58 40.96
N GLY A 602 -27.79 21.30 41.78
CA GLY A 602 -27.62 20.89 43.18
C GLY A 602 -26.95 19.52 43.34
N GLU A 603 -27.05 18.65 42.34
CA GLU A 603 -26.45 17.31 42.38
C GLU A 603 -24.92 17.40 42.21
N ASN A 604 -24.17 16.73 43.10
CA ASN A 604 -22.71 16.77 43.12
C ASN A 604 -22.10 15.81 42.10
N LEU A 605 -22.30 16.10 40.81
CA LEU A 605 -21.84 15.28 39.69
C LEU A 605 -20.73 15.97 38.90
N ASN A 606 -19.77 15.17 38.40
CA ASN A 606 -18.75 15.64 37.46
C ASN A 606 -19.28 15.71 36.01
N GLY A 607 -18.49 16.29 35.10
CA GLY A 607 -18.94 16.51 33.73
C GLY A 607 -19.29 15.23 32.98
N ARG A 608 -18.47 14.17 33.12
CA ARG A 608 -18.72 12.86 32.49
C ARG A 608 -20.03 12.25 33.00
N GLU A 609 -20.27 12.37 34.29
CA GLU A 609 -21.47 11.86 34.95
C GLU A 609 -22.73 12.56 34.48
N ILE A 610 -22.71 13.88 34.36
CA ILE A 610 -23.84 14.67 33.85
C ILE A 610 -24.20 14.24 32.41
N PHE A 611 -23.20 14.11 31.52
CA PHE A 611 -23.44 13.67 30.14
C PHE A 611 -23.99 12.24 30.08
N ASN A 612 -23.46 11.32 30.89
CA ASN A 612 -23.97 9.95 30.96
C ASN A 612 -25.41 9.91 31.46
N THR A 613 -25.75 10.68 32.51
CA THR A 613 -27.12 10.76 33.02
C THR A 613 -28.09 11.23 31.94
N ILE A 614 -27.75 12.29 31.19
CA ILE A 614 -28.61 12.80 30.12
C ILE A 614 -28.76 11.80 28.97
N ASN A 615 -27.66 11.19 28.52
CA ASN A 615 -27.72 10.20 27.44
C ASN A 615 -28.57 8.99 27.82
N THR A 616 -28.46 8.51 29.06
CA THR A 616 -29.26 7.40 29.57
C THR A 616 -30.73 7.81 29.70
N ALA A 617 -31.01 8.99 30.26
CA ALA A 617 -32.38 9.50 30.38
C ALA A 617 -33.04 9.71 29.00
N TYR A 618 -32.28 10.21 28.02
CA TYR A 618 -32.75 10.36 26.65
C TYR A 618 -33.00 9.01 25.96
N THR A 619 -32.15 8.02 26.22
CA THR A 619 -32.34 6.65 25.72
C THR A 619 -33.60 6.03 26.33
N LEU A 620 -33.85 6.24 27.62
CA LEU A 620 -35.06 5.80 28.31
C LEU A 620 -36.31 6.45 27.70
N ALA A 621 -36.30 7.76 27.51
CA ALA A 621 -37.40 8.48 26.88
C ALA A 621 -37.70 7.93 25.46
N ARG A 622 -36.66 7.70 24.65
CA ARG A 622 -36.82 7.10 23.31
C ARG A 622 -37.36 5.67 23.35
N PHE A 623 -36.95 4.87 24.34
CA PHE A 623 -37.46 3.52 24.54
C PHE A 623 -38.96 3.54 24.88
N GLU A 624 -39.38 4.50 25.70
CA GLU A 624 -40.78 4.74 26.05
C GLU A 624 -41.57 5.48 24.94
N LYS A 625 -40.89 5.90 23.86
CA LYS A 625 -41.42 6.73 22.77
C LYS A 625 -42.01 8.05 23.27
N LEU A 626 -41.45 8.58 24.35
CA LEU A 626 -41.79 9.86 24.96
C LEU A 626 -40.67 10.88 24.73
N ARG A 627 -41.00 12.15 24.96
CA ARG A 627 -40.01 13.22 25.04
C ARG A 627 -39.28 13.15 26.36
N LEU A 628 -38.03 13.61 26.39
CA LEU A 628 -37.27 13.72 27.62
C LEU A 628 -37.98 14.68 28.58
N CYS A 629 -38.27 14.22 29.78
CA CYS A 629 -38.93 14.97 30.85
C CYS A 629 -38.15 14.76 32.16
N HIS A 630 -38.56 15.46 33.23
CA HIS A 630 -37.89 15.40 34.53
C HIS A 630 -37.87 13.98 35.14
N ASP A 631 -38.95 13.23 34.98
CA ASP A 631 -39.10 11.89 35.57
C ASP A 631 -38.05 10.91 35.04
N HIS A 632 -37.72 11.00 33.75
CA HIS A 632 -36.67 10.18 33.14
C HIS A 632 -35.30 10.48 33.76
N ILE A 633 -34.98 11.75 33.98
CA ILE A 633 -33.70 12.17 34.59
C ILE A 633 -33.65 11.71 36.06
N ASP A 634 -34.75 11.87 36.79
CA ASP A 634 -34.84 11.50 38.20
C ASP A 634 -34.75 9.99 38.39
N THR A 635 -35.32 9.20 37.48
CA THR A 635 -35.19 7.74 37.47
C THR A 635 -33.72 7.33 37.35
N VAL A 636 -32.97 7.93 36.42
CA VAL A 636 -31.55 7.63 36.23
C VAL A 636 -30.72 8.07 37.43
N LEU A 637 -31.01 9.25 38.00
CA LEU A 637 -30.36 9.73 39.22
C LEU A 637 -30.67 8.84 40.43
N GLY A 638 -31.89 8.33 40.56
CA GLY A 638 -32.31 7.42 41.62
C GLY A 638 -31.55 6.09 41.57
N VAL A 639 -31.55 5.42 40.41
CA VAL A 639 -30.80 4.17 40.20
C VAL A 639 -29.31 4.35 40.53
N ARG A 640 -28.75 5.50 40.18
CA ARG A 640 -27.36 5.83 40.49
C ARG A 640 -27.12 6.03 41.98
N LYS A 641 -27.98 6.78 42.68
CA LYS A 641 -27.87 6.98 44.14
C LYS A 641 -27.95 5.66 44.90
N ASP A 642 -28.80 4.73 44.43
CA ASP A 642 -28.90 3.38 44.98
C ASP A 642 -27.61 2.57 44.79
N PHE A 643 -26.98 2.70 43.61
CA PHE A 643 -25.70 2.07 43.31
C PHE A 643 -24.55 2.64 44.16
N GLU A 644 -24.42 3.96 44.27
CA GLU A 644 -23.42 4.62 45.13
C GLU A 644 -23.59 4.22 46.60
N SER A 645 -24.84 4.23 47.10
CA SER A 645 -25.17 3.76 48.45
C SER A 645 -24.78 2.29 48.67
N SER A 646 -24.91 1.45 47.64
CA SER A 646 -24.52 0.03 47.70
C SER A 646 -23.01 -0.15 47.72
N LEU A 647 -22.26 0.65 46.95
CA LEU A 647 -20.80 0.69 46.98
C LEU A 647 -20.27 1.15 48.34
N GLU A 648 -20.84 2.21 48.91
CA GLU A 648 -20.44 2.70 50.23
C GLU A 648 -20.69 1.65 51.32
N ARG A 649 -21.82 0.93 51.26
CA ARG A 649 -22.10 -0.20 52.16
C ARG A 649 -21.10 -1.33 52.00
N ALA A 650 -20.70 -1.67 50.78
CA ALA A 650 -19.70 -2.70 50.52
C ALA A 650 -18.31 -2.31 51.02
N ALA A 651 -17.86 -1.08 50.74
CA ALA A 651 -16.57 -0.55 51.22
C ALA A 651 -16.52 -0.45 52.76
N SER A 652 -17.65 -0.14 53.40
CA SER A 652 -17.79 -0.12 54.86
C SER A 652 -17.77 -1.51 55.50
N GLN A 653 -18.09 -2.57 54.74
CA GLN A 653 -18.01 -3.95 55.21
C GLN A 653 -16.59 -4.52 55.09
N GLU A 654 -15.82 -4.11 54.08
CA GLU A 654 -14.40 -4.50 53.92
C GLU A 654 -13.45 -3.79 54.91
N THR A 655 -13.82 -2.60 55.39
CA THR A 655 -13.01 -1.80 56.33
C THR A 655 -13.24 -2.13 57.81
N LYS A 656 -14.19 -3.01 58.15
CA LYS A 656 -14.27 -3.54 59.52
C LYS A 656 -13.09 -4.49 59.75
N PRO A 657 -12.19 -4.22 60.73
CA PRO A 657 -11.17 -5.18 61.09
C PRO A 657 -11.86 -6.48 61.49
N LYS A 658 -11.37 -7.62 60.98
CA LYS A 658 -11.68 -8.94 61.52
C LYS A 658 -11.20 -8.99 62.98
N ASN A 659 -11.99 -8.44 63.89
CA ASN A 659 -11.82 -8.68 65.31
C ASN A 659 -12.48 -10.03 65.64
N ASN A 660 -11.59 -11.00 65.85
CA ASN A 660 -11.69 -12.23 66.63
C ASN A 660 -12.88 -13.18 66.38
N VAL A 661 -12.54 -14.38 65.90
CA VAL A 661 -12.64 -15.59 66.72
C VAL A 661 -11.32 -16.34 66.62
#